data_AF-A0JS84-F1
#
_entry.id   AF-A0JS84-F1
#
_cell.length_a   1.000
_cell.length_b   1.000
_cell.length_c   1.000
_cell.angle_alpha   90.00
_cell.angle_beta   90.00
_cell.angle_gamma   90.00
#
_symmetry.space_group_name_H-M   'P 1'
#
loop_
_entity.id
_entity.type
_entity.pdbx_description
1 polymer ?
#
loop_
_entity_poly.entity_id
_entity_poly.type
_entity_poly.pdbx_seq_one_letter_code
_entity_poly.pdbx_strand_id
1 'polypeptide(L)'
;MTAHRTAKHRIIVMGVSGCGKTTIGDLVARELGVPFLDGDSLHPVENVAKMAAGMPLTDEDRWPWLATVGAELAEAGDGGLVLACSALRRSYRDAIREQAPDTVFLHLHGSKEVLRARTEGRTGHFMPPALLDSQLATLEPLDADEAGIVVDIAAPVDQVVAEALAGIAAGNAGAVGTTAVARSTTAGTREGAARTQPRQFDVDLQAAPFNLDDDAVAWVDSTIAGMSLEEKIGQLFINHNNDYSPEYLDSVLENYHVGGMRYRPGPSAAVQEHIRYAQSRTRIPLLVASNPEMGGAGSCDDGTFVSTHLQAGSHPDKAIARQMGQVAGVETAALGCNWAFAPIVDIHYNWRNTVISTRSFGNTPEIVVERAQEYFDGISESPTACAMKHFPGDGIDERDQHVVTSYNTLGYEDWNRSYGHVYREMIGHGVQSIMIGHIGAPELSRHFRPGMADADILPATLSPELLQDLLRGELGFNGLILTDASQMIGLTQAMKRKDLVPATIAAGCDMFLFFRNPAEDFGYMMDGYKSGVITEQRLHDALRRILALKASLGLHRKARHELVPPAEALAVIGSDAHRAIAAEIADKTVTLVKDTAHNLPITPVTHKRIRLYGISGSADFTRADPLAYLDTVKEELETAGFEVHLFKTADQREAAGETGVNFMSVISEEATGDYADKYDAAFVFANVKGFAQEAAIRIKWSTPMAAEIPWYVTEVPTVFVSLNQPNHLIDVPMVKTAIHAHTGTREAIRATIEKIMGSSEFQGTFNENVFCDSFDTRL
;
A
#
# COMPACT_ATOMS: atom_id res chain seq x y z
N MET A 1 -39.79 18.44 -25.84
CA MET A 1 -38.94 18.19 -27.03
C MET A 1 -38.16 16.92 -26.74
N THR A 2 -38.40 15.87 -27.49
CA THR A 2 -37.63 14.62 -27.44
C THR A 2 -36.20 14.93 -27.90
N ALA A 3 -35.26 15.00 -26.96
CA ALA A 3 -33.85 15.04 -27.29
C ALA A 3 -33.50 13.71 -27.97
N HIS A 4 -33.15 13.74 -29.25
CA HIS A 4 -32.47 12.63 -29.89
C HIS A 4 -31.17 12.40 -29.09
N ARG A 5 -31.13 11.35 -28.27
CA ARG A 5 -29.86 10.79 -27.78
C ARG A 5 -29.12 10.33 -29.03
N THR A 6 -28.06 11.03 -29.40
CA THR A 6 -27.05 10.51 -30.32
C THR A 6 -26.45 9.27 -29.67
N ALA A 7 -26.60 8.10 -30.32
CA ALA A 7 -26.00 6.86 -29.85
C ALA A 7 -24.50 7.08 -29.60
N LYS A 8 -24.00 6.69 -28.41
CA LYS A 8 -22.58 6.77 -28.08
C LYS A 8 -21.83 5.64 -28.80
N HIS A 9 -20.60 5.92 -29.22
CA HIS A 9 -19.84 5.07 -30.14
C HIS A 9 -19.33 3.76 -29.50
N ARG A 10 -19.35 2.67 -30.27
CA ARG A 10 -18.67 1.40 -29.98
C ARG A 10 -17.43 1.33 -30.86
N ILE A 11 -16.25 1.43 -30.25
CA ILE A 11 -14.98 1.63 -30.98
C ILE A 11 -13.99 0.55 -30.59
N ILE A 12 -13.40 -0.10 -31.60
CA ILE A 12 -12.19 -0.89 -31.44
C ILE A 12 -10.98 -0.04 -31.81
N VAL A 13 -10.05 0.15 -30.87
CA VAL A 13 -8.73 0.71 -31.14
C VAL A 13 -7.79 -0.43 -31.49
N MET A 14 -7.42 -0.53 -32.77
CA MET A 14 -6.59 -1.61 -33.31
C MET A 14 -5.24 -1.12 -33.83
N GLY A 15 -4.32 -2.06 -33.97
CA GLY A 15 -2.96 -1.82 -34.46
C GLY A 15 -1.99 -2.84 -33.86
N VAL A 16 -0.81 -2.97 -34.45
CA VAL A 16 0.20 -3.91 -33.96
C VAL A 16 0.70 -3.54 -32.56
N SER A 17 1.37 -4.45 -31.87
CA SER A 17 1.93 -4.15 -30.55
C SER A 17 2.92 -2.97 -30.64
N GLY A 18 2.93 -2.12 -29.61
CA GLY A 18 3.76 -0.91 -29.57
C GLY A 18 3.19 0.32 -30.29
N CYS A 19 2.04 0.23 -30.97
CA CYS A 19 1.44 1.41 -31.64
C CYS A 19 0.73 2.40 -30.68
N GLY A 20 0.48 2.00 -29.42
CA GLY A 20 -0.14 2.86 -28.40
C GLY A 20 -1.65 2.68 -28.19
N LYS A 21 -2.23 1.50 -28.54
CA LYS A 21 -3.67 1.22 -28.41
C LYS A 21 -4.27 1.59 -27.06
N THR A 22 -3.66 1.14 -25.96
CA THR A 22 -4.15 1.40 -24.59
C THR A 22 -4.15 2.89 -24.28
N THR A 23 -3.03 3.58 -24.56
CA THR A 23 -2.89 5.02 -24.31
C THR A 23 -3.85 5.86 -25.15
N ILE A 24 -3.94 5.61 -26.45
CA ILE A 24 -4.83 6.36 -27.34
C ILE A 24 -6.29 6.00 -27.07
N GLY A 25 -6.59 4.74 -26.77
CA GLY A 25 -7.93 4.28 -26.45
C GLY A 25 -8.49 4.91 -25.18
N ASP A 26 -7.72 4.95 -24.10
CA ASP A 26 -8.12 5.61 -22.85
C ASP A 26 -8.39 7.11 -23.08
N LEU A 27 -7.50 7.81 -23.79
CA LEU A 27 -7.68 9.24 -24.09
C LEU A 27 -8.91 9.50 -24.98
N VAL A 28 -9.13 8.70 -26.02
CA VAL A 28 -10.31 8.81 -26.88
C VAL A 28 -11.60 8.52 -26.09
N ALA A 29 -11.59 7.53 -25.20
CA ALA A 29 -12.74 7.19 -24.36
C ALA A 29 -13.11 8.34 -23.41
N ARG A 30 -12.11 8.96 -22.77
CA ARG A 30 -12.29 10.13 -21.90
C ARG A 30 -12.92 11.29 -22.63
N GLU A 31 -12.42 11.62 -23.82
CA GLU A 31 -12.95 12.73 -24.64
C GLU A 31 -14.37 12.46 -25.16
N LEU A 32 -14.72 11.19 -25.43
CA LEU A 32 -16.07 10.80 -25.85
C LEU A 32 -17.04 10.59 -24.67
N GLY A 33 -16.54 10.61 -23.42
CA GLY A 33 -17.33 10.36 -22.22
C GLY A 33 -17.95 8.95 -22.20
N VAL A 34 -17.16 7.94 -22.59
CA VAL A 34 -17.51 6.51 -22.59
C VAL A 34 -16.45 5.70 -21.83
N PRO A 35 -16.77 4.50 -21.32
CA PRO A 35 -15.78 3.63 -20.69
C PRO A 35 -14.67 3.20 -21.66
N PHE A 36 -13.50 2.89 -21.10
CA PHE A 36 -12.38 2.25 -21.79
C PHE A 36 -12.17 0.83 -21.24
N LEU A 37 -11.88 -0.13 -22.13
CA LEU A 37 -11.51 -1.50 -21.75
C LEU A 37 -10.29 -1.96 -22.56
N ASP A 38 -9.28 -2.52 -21.91
CA ASP A 38 -8.17 -3.16 -22.61
C ASP A 38 -8.51 -4.62 -22.90
N GLY A 39 -8.58 -4.98 -24.19
CA GLY A 39 -8.93 -6.32 -24.63
C GLY A 39 -7.95 -7.39 -24.17
N ASP A 40 -6.72 -7.02 -23.79
CA ASP A 40 -5.75 -7.97 -23.23
C ASP A 40 -6.24 -8.55 -21.89
N SER A 41 -7.08 -7.81 -21.14
CA SER A 41 -7.69 -8.28 -19.88
C SER A 41 -8.78 -9.35 -20.09
N LEU A 42 -9.29 -9.51 -21.31
CA LEU A 42 -10.35 -10.45 -21.66
C LEU A 42 -9.81 -11.81 -22.13
N HIS A 43 -8.49 -12.00 -22.14
CA HIS A 43 -7.90 -13.26 -22.56
C HIS A 43 -8.20 -14.38 -21.53
N PRO A 44 -8.54 -15.60 -22.00
CA PRO A 44 -8.62 -16.75 -21.11
C PRO A 44 -7.23 -17.09 -20.55
N VAL A 45 -7.19 -17.71 -19.38
CA VAL A 45 -5.97 -18.01 -18.62
C VAL A 45 -4.93 -18.78 -19.47
N GLU A 46 -5.40 -19.67 -20.34
CA GLU A 46 -4.55 -20.46 -21.24
C GLU A 46 -3.82 -19.57 -22.26
N ASN A 47 -4.48 -18.52 -22.76
CA ASN A 47 -3.88 -17.58 -23.71
C ASN A 47 -2.85 -16.69 -23.01
N VAL A 48 -3.15 -16.23 -21.79
CA VAL A 48 -2.21 -15.48 -20.96
C VAL A 48 -0.96 -16.31 -20.70
N ALA A 49 -1.10 -17.59 -20.32
CA ALA A 49 0.01 -18.50 -20.09
C ALA A 49 0.89 -18.72 -21.34
N LYS A 50 0.28 -18.90 -22.52
CA LYS A 50 1.01 -19.04 -23.80
C LYS A 50 1.81 -17.79 -24.14
N MET A 51 1.19 -16.62 -24.03
CA MET A 51 1.86 -15.34 -24.32
C MET A 51 2.98 -15.04 -23.31
N ALA A 52 2.78 -15.33 -22.03
CA ALA A 52 3.81 -15.22 -20.99
C ALA A 52 5.03 -16.13 -21.27
N ALA A 53 4.81 -17.29 -21.90
CA ALA A 53 5.86 -18.19 -22.35
C ALA A 53 6.51 -17.79 -23.69
N GLY A 54 6.14 -16.64 -24.27
CA GLY A 54 6.66 -16.15 -25.56
C GLY A 54 6.14 -16.92 -26.77
N MET A 55 5.09 -17.73 -26.61
CA MET A 55 4.46 -18.49 -27.69
C MET A 55 3.34 -17.66 -28.34
N PRO A 56 3.37 -17.41 -29.67
CA PRO A 56 2.32 -16.66 -30.33
C PRO A 56 0.99 -17.42 -30.34
N LEU A 57 -0.12 -16.72 -30.08
CA LEU A 57 -1.46 -17.30 -30.16
C LEU A 57 -1.85 -17.64 -31.61
N THR A 58 -2.43 -18.82 -31.79
CA THR A 58 -3.03 -19.28 -33.06
C THR A 58 -4.43 -18.69 -33.26
N ASP A 59 -5.03 -18.88 -34.44
CA ASP A 59 -6.42 -18.46 -34.68
C ASP A 59 -7.41 -19.21 -33.75
N GLU A 60 -7.20 -20.51 -33.52
CA GLU A 60 -8.01 -21.31 -32.60
C GLU A 60 -7.99 -20.75 -31.17
N ASP A 61 -6.84 -20.21 -30.73
CA ASP A 61 -6.70 -19.54 -29.44
C ASP A 61 -7.45 -18.19 -29.40
N ARG A 62 -7.56 -17.51 -30.54
CA ARG A 62 -8.12 -16.15 -30.64
C ARG A 62 -9.63 -16.11 -30.76
N TRP A 63 -10.28 -17.14 -31.34
CA TRP A 63 -11.73 -17.10 -31.57
C TRP A 63 -12.57 -16.91 -30.31
N PRO A 64 -12.33 -17.63 -29.19
CA PRO A 64 -13.09 -17.41 -27.97
C PRO A 64 -12.91 -16.00 -27.41
N TRP A 65 -11.68 -15.49 -27.45
CA TRP A 65 -11.34 -14.15 -26.97
C TRP A 65 -12.01 -13.04 -27.81
N LEU A 66 -11.98 -13.15 -29.14
CA LEU A 66 -12.62 -12.19 -30.03
C LEU A 66 -14.15 -12.18 -29.89
N ALA A 67 -14.74 -13.34 -29.61
CA ALA A 67 -16.16 -13.43 -29.30
C ALA A 67 -16.50 -12.69 -28.00
N THR A 68 -15.68 -12.82 -26.95
CA THR A 68 -15.83 -12.05 -25.70
C THR A 68 -15.70 -10.54 -25.96
N VAL A 69 -14.69 -10.12 -26.73
CA VAL A 69 -14.51 -8.70 -27.11
C VAL A 69 -15.76 -8.15 -27.83
N GLY A 70 -16.34 -8.92 -28.75
CA GLY A 70 -17.59 -8.55 -29.43
C GLY A 70 -18.79 -8.48 -28.49
N ALA A 71 -18.89 -9.42 -27.54
CA ALA A 71 -19.96 -9.44 -26.55
C ALA A 71 -19.92 -8.20 -25.63
N GLU A 72 -18.74 -7.82 -25.13
CA GLU A 72 -18.54 -6.62 -24.30
C GLU A 72 -18.98 -5.34 -25.03
N LEU A 73 -18.63 -5.21 -26.31
CA LEU A 73 -19.09 -4.10 -27.14
C LEU A 73 -20.60 -4.09 -27.35
N ALA A 74 -21.22 -5.27 -27.51
CA ALA A 74 -22.65 -5.40 -27.66
C ALA A 74 -23.40 -5.05 -26.36
N GLU A 75 -22.91 -5.52 -25.22
CA GLU A 75 -23.49 -5.26 -23.89
C GLU A 75 -23.46 -3.78 -23.51
N ALA A 76 -22.42 -3.05 -23.94
CA ALA A 76 -22.33 -1.60 -23.73
C ALA A 76 -23.51 -0.82 -24.35
N GLY A 77 -24.20 -1.40 -25.34
CA GLY A 77 -25.45 -0.87 -25.88
C GLY A 77 -25.34 0.58 -26.36
N ASP A 78 -26.32 1.41 -26.00
CA ASP A 78 -26.33 2.85 -26.32
C ASP A 78 -25.39 3.69 -25.41
N GLY A 79 -24.76 3.04 -24.41
CA GLY A 79 -23.80 3.65 -23.49
C GLY A 79 -22.44 3.93 -24.11
N GLY A 80 -22.10 3.21 -25.18
CA GLY A 80 -20.82 3.31 -25.90
C GLY A 80 -19.65 2.68 -25.11
N LEU A 81 -18.60 2.28 -25.82
CA LEU A 81 -17.40 1.67 -25.26
C LEU A 81 -16.23 1.86 -26.24
N VAL A 82 -15.05 2.22 -25.73
CA VAL A 82 -13.80 2.15 -26.48
C VAL A 82 -12.98 0.98 -25.96
N LEU A 83 -12.60 0.06 -26.85
CA LEU A 83 -11.91 -1.17 -26.48
C LEU A 83 -10.63 -1.34 -27.29
N ALA A 84 -9.48 -1.48 -26.62
CA ALA A 84 -8.21 -1.74 -27.28
C ALA A 84 -8.08 -3.24 -27.65
N CYS A 85 -7.97 -3.57 -28.94
CA CYS A 85 -7.90 -4.97 -29.38
C CYS A 85 -6.96 -5.13 -30.58
N SER A 86 -6.12 -6.18 -30.56
CA SER A 86 -5.26 -6.54 -31.68
C SER A 86 -6.05 -7.27 -32.81
N ALA A 87 -7.13 -6.65 -33.30
CA ALA A 87 -7.99 -7.17 -34.37
C ALA A 87 -7.37 -7.00 -35.76
N LEU A 88 -6.19 -7.61 -35.97
CA LEU A 88 -5.31 -7.35 -37.11
C LEU A 88 -5.82 -7.93 -38.45
N ARG A 89 -6.64 -8.98 -38.45
CA ARG A 89 -7.23 -9.58 -39.68
C ARG A 89 -8.68 -9.16 -39.87
N ARG A 90 -9.15 -9.13 -41.11
CA ARG A 90 -10.56 -8.93 -41.44
C ARG A 90 -11.45 -9.96 -40.75
N SER A 91 -11.06 -11.24 -40.75
CA SER A 91 -11.81 -12.30 -40.06
C SER A 91 -11.96 -12.07 -38.56
N TYR A 92 -11.01 -11.38 -37.91
CA TYR A 92 -11.13 -11.03 -36.49
C TYR A 92 -12.12 -9.90 -36.26
N ARG A 93 -12.10 -8.90 -37.16
CA ARG A 93 -13.02 -7.76 -37.13
C ARG A 93 -14.45 -8.19 -37.46
N ASP A 94 -14.62 -9.13 -38.39
CA ASP A 94 -15.90 -9.74 -38.70
C ASP A 94 -16.46 -10.53 -37.49
N ALA A 95 -15.64 -11.26 -36.75
CA ALA A 95 -16.08 -11.95 -35.52
C ALA A 95 -16.58 -10.98 -34.44
N ILE A 96 -15.93 -9.83 -34.28
CA ILE A 96 -16.40 -8.77 -33.37
C ILE A 96 -17.70 -8.15 -33.88
N ARG A 97 -17.78 -7.84 -35.18
CA ARG A 97 -18.97 -7.27 -35.84
C ARG A 97 -20.18 -8.20 -35.85
N GLU A 98 -19.98 -9.51 -35.79
CA GLU A 98 -21.07 -10.48 -35.68
C GLU A 98 -21.89 -10.25 -34.39
N GLN A 99 -21.22 -9.85 -33.31
CA GLN A 99 -21.85 -9.49 -32.04
C GLN A 99 -22.24 -8.01 -31.97
N ALA A 100 -21.39 -7.11 -32.50
CA ALA A 100 -21.60 -5.66 -32.48
C ALA A 100 -21.48 -5.03 -33.90
N PRO A 101 -22.55 -5.08 -34.73
CA PRO A 101 -22.48 -4.71 -36.15
C PRO A 101 -22.14 -3.25 -36.47
N ASP A 102 -22.33 -2.35 -35.50
CA ASP A 102 -22.07 -0.92 -35.58
C ASP A 102 -20.69 -0.50 -35.03
N THR A 103 -19.80 -1.47 -34.80
CA THR A 103 -18.43 -1.23 -34.34
C THR A 103 -17.65 -0.37 -35.34
N VAL A 104 -16.98 0.67 -34.84
CA VAL A 104 -16.05 1.53 -35.59
C VAL A 104 -14.60 1.15 -35.26
N PHE A 105 -13.76 0.95 -36.26
CA PHE A 105 -12.34 0.60 -36.08
C PHE A 105 -11.43 1.83 -36.17
N LEU A 106 -10.79 2.21 -35.07
CA LEU A 106 -9.70 3.16 -35.05
C LEU A 106 -8.37 2.41 -35.22
N HIS A 107 -7.82 2.43 -36.42
CA HIS A 107 -6.55 1.78 -36.74
C HIS A 107 -5.37 2.73 -36.56
N LEU A 108 -4.57 2.46 -35.53
CA LEU A 108 -3.31 3.13 -35.28
C LEU A 108 -2.21 2.55 -36.16
N HIS A 109 -1.86 3.27 -37.23
CA HIS A 109 -0.88 2.85 -38.22
C HIS A 109 0.46 3.56 -38.01
N GLY A 110 1.56 2.85 -38.21
CA GLY A 110 2.90 3.45 -38.22
C GLY A 110 3.85 2.66 -39.10
N SER A 111 4.89 3.32 -39.61
CA SER A 111 5.95 2.63 -40.34
C SER A 111 6.68 1.64 -39.42
N LYS A 112 7.29 0.60 -40.01
CA LYS A 112 8.07 -0.39 -39.25
C LYS A 112 9.15 0.28 -38.40
N GLU A 113 9.78 1.33 -38.92
CA GLU A 113 10.80 2.12 -38.25
C GLU A 113 10.24 2.87 -37.04
N VAL A 114 9.06 3.51 -37.17
CA VAL A 114 8.39 4.22 -36.08
C VAL A 114 7.99 3.25 -34.97
N LEU A 115 7.38 2.12 -35.34
CA LEU A 115 6.96 1.09 -34.39
C LEU A 115 8.15 0.44 -33.68
N ARG A 116 9.23 0.17 -34.41
CA ARG A 116 10.47 -0.38 -33.84
C ARG A 116 11.12 0.62 -32.89
N ALA A 117 11.25 1.89 -33.27
CA ALA A 117 11.80 2.93 -32.40
C ALA A 117 10.98 3.12 -31.11
N ARG A 118 9.65 3.04 -31.20
CA ARG A 118 8.75 3.10 -30.02
C ARG A 118 8.85 1.87 -29.12
N THR A 119 9.15 0.71 -29.70
CA THR A 119 9.33 -0.55 -28.96
C THR A 119 10.72 -0.64 -28.34
N GLU A 120 11.77 -0.22 -29.05
CA GLU A 120 13.17 -0.20 -28.59
C GLU A 120 13.43 0.88 -27.53
N GLY A 121 12.64 1.96 -27.52
CA GLY A 121 12.70 3.01 -26.50
C GLY A 121 12.07 2.62 -25.15
N ARG A 122 11.47 1.43 -25.02
CA ARG A 122 10.92 0.91 -23.75
C ARG A 122 11.98 0.11 -23.00
N THR A 123 12.37 0.55 -21.81
CA THR A 123 13.17 -0.25 -20.88
C THR A 123 12.25 -1.11 -20.03
N GLY A 124 12.09 -2.39 -20.41
CA GLY A 124 11.22 -3.36 -19.73
C GLY A 124 10.43 -4.19 -20.74
N HIS A 125 10.63 -5.51 -20.72
CA HIS A 125 10.17 -6.53 -21.68
C HIS A 125 10.79 -6.41 -23.09
N PHE A 126 11.80 -7.25 -23.32
CA PHE A 126 12.37 -7.49 -24.65
C PHE A 126 11.31 -8.17 -25.53
N MET A 127 10.48 -7.41 -26.24
CA MET A 127 9.64 -7.95 -27.31
C MET A 127 10.56 -8.30 -28.49
N PRO A 128 10.73 -9.58 -28.87
CA PRO A 128 11.66 -9.94 -29.93
C PRO A 128 11.26 -9.22 -31.23
N PRO A 129 12.20 -8.66 -32.01
CA PRO A 129 11.89 -8.04 -33.31
C PRO A 129 11.04 -8.93 -34.23
N ALA A 130 11.17 -10.25 -34.08
CA ALA A 130 10.38 -11.26 -34.79
C ALA A 130 8.85 -11.16 -34.54
N LEU A 131 8.43 -10.68 -33.36
CA LEU A 131 7.00 -10.56 -33.03
C LEU A 131 6.35 -9.36 -33.74
N LEU A 132 7.07 -8.23 -33.84
CA LEU A 132 6.62 -7.08 -34.63
C LEU A 132 6.47 -7.44 -36.11
N ASP A 133 7.44 -8.19 -36.65
CA ASP A 133 7.40 -8.67 -38.03
C ASP A 133 6.22 -9.61 -38.27
N SER A 134 5.92 -10.52 -37.33
CA SER A 134 4.76 -11.42 -37.43
C SER A 134 3.43 -10.67 -37.39
N GLN A 135 3.31 -9.62 -36.58
CA GLN A 135 2.08 -8.83 -36.47
C GLN A 135 1.88 -7.91 -37.67
N LEU A 136 2.95 -7.31 -38.20
CA LEU A 136 2.89 -6.55 -39.45
C LEU A 136 2.53 -7.44 -40.64
N ALA A 137 3.00 -8.70 -40.66
CA ALA A 137 2.61 -9.68 -41.69
C ALA A 137 1.15 -10.18 -41.53
N THR A 138 0.60 -10.11 -40.32
CA THR A 138 -0.77 -10.50 -40.00
C THR A 138 -1.77 -9.36 -40.24
N LEU A 139 -1.32 -8.11 -40.20
CA LEU A 139 -2.15 -6.92 -40.35
C LEU A 139 -2.71 -6.81 -41.77
N GLU A 140 -4.03 -6.93 -41.88
CA GLU A 140 -4.81 -6.65 -43.07
C GLU A 140 -5.43 -5.24 -42.93
N PRO A 141 -5.22 -4.33 -43.91
CA PRO A 141 -5.85 -3.01 -43.92
C PRO A 141 -7.38 -3.08 -43.75
N LEU A 142 -7.98 -1.98 -43.32
CA LEU A 142 -9.45 -1.85 -43.31
C LEU A 142 -9.97 -1.80 -44.75
N ASP A 143 -10.97 -2.62 -45.04
CA ASP A 143 -11.68 -2.60 -46.33
C ASP A 143 -12.78 -1.52 -46.34
N ALA A 144 -13.27 -1.19 -47.54
CA ALA A 144 -14.23 -0.09 -47.73
C ALA A 144 -15.59 -0.31 -47.04
N ASP A 145 -15.94 -1.55 -46.70
CA ASP A 145 -17.15 -1.92 -45.97
C ASP A 145 -16.96 -1.98 -44.44
N GLU A 146 -15.77 -1.64 -43.95
CA GLU A 146 -15.45 -1.55 -42.52
C GLU A 146 -15.50 -0.09 -42.07
N ALA A 147 -16.45 0.23 -41.19
CA ALA A 147 -16.51 1.57 -40.60
C ALA A 147 -15.25 1.78 -39.74
N GLY A 148 -14.40 2.72 -40.13
CA GLY A 148 -13.17 2.97 -39.40
C GLY A 148 -12.34 4.12 -39.94
N ILE A 149 -11.34 4.52 -39.16
CA ILE A 149 -10.34 5.51 -39.55
C ILE A 149 -8.94 4.97 -39.27
N VAL A 150 -8.00 5.27 -40.18
CA VAL A 150 -6.58 5.02 -39.98
C VAL A 150 -5.91 6.33 -39.56
N VAL A 151 -5.18 6.31 -38.45
CA VAL A 151 -4.44 7.46 -37.92
C VAL A 151 -2.95 7.13 -37.86
N ASP A 152 -2.11 8.02 -38.39
CA ASP A 152 -0.66 7.85 -38.36
C ASP A 152 -0.11 8.18 -36.97
N ILE A 153 0.50 7.19 -36.34
CA ILE A 153 1.05 7.33 -35.00
C ILE A 153 2.35 8.13 -34.98
N ALA A 154 2.96 8.50 -36.11
CA ALA A 154 4.22 9.25 -36.12
C ALA A 154 4.11 10.63 -35.45
N ALA A 155 2.90 11.18 -35.31
CA ALA A 155 2.64 12.45 -34.62
C ALA A 155 2.66 12.31 -33.08
N PRO A 156 2.79 13.43 -32.34
CA PRO A 156 2.55 13.49 -30.90
C PRO A 156 1.16 12.98 -30.50
N VAL A 157 1.03 12.44 -29.29
CA VAL A 157 -0.19 11.75 -28.80
C VAL A 157 -1.44 12.63 -28.86
N ASP A 158 -1.32 13.90 -28.48
CA ASP A 158 -2.41 14.88 -28.53
C ASP A 158 -2.95 15.08 -29.96
N GLN A 159 -2.07 15.08 -30.96
CA GLN A 159 -2.46 15.20 -32.37
C GLN A 159 -3.12 13.92 -32.88
N VAL A 160 -2.60 12.75 -32.49
CA VAL A 160 -3.18 11.44 -32.83
C VAL A 160 -4.60 11.31 -32.26
N VAL A 161 -4.81 11.73 -31.01
CA VAL A 161 -6.14 11.73 -30.37
C VAL A 161 -7.08 12.71 -31.06
N ALA A 162 -6.62 13.93 -31.37
CA ALA A 162 -7.43 14.92 -32.08
C ALA A 162 -7.87 14.43 -33.49
N GLU A 163 -6.95 13.79 -34.23
CA GLU A 163 -7.25 13.20 -35.55
C GLU A 163 -8.21 12.01 -35.44
N ALA A 164 -8.01 11.14 -34.44
CA ALA A 164 -8.92 10.04 -34.15
C ALA A 164 -10.35 10.53 -33.88
N LEU A 165 -10.51 11.51 -32.98
CA LEU A 165 -11.81 12.08 -32.63
C LEU A 165 -12.48 12.79 -33.81
N ALA A 166 -11.71 13.55 -34.60
CA ALA A 166 -12.20 14.18 -35.81
C ALA A 166 -12.67 13.15 -36.85
N GLY A 167 -11.94 12.05 -36.98
CA GLY A 167 -12.29 10.93 -37.84
C GLY A 167 -13.56 10.19 -37.44
N ILE A 168 -13.66 9.87 -36.15
CA ILE A 168 -14.84 9.23 -35.56
C ILE A 168 -16.07 10.13 -35.74
N ALA A 169 -15.93 11.44 -35.52
CA ALA A 169 -17.00 12.41 -35.73
C ALA A 169 -17.38 12.58 -37.20
N ALA A 170 -16.41 12.57 -38.13
CA ALA A 170 -16.65 12.66 -39.57
C ALA A 170 -17.35 11.40 -40.13
N GLY A 171 -17.09 10.22 -39.55
CA GLY A 171 -17.81 8.98 -39.90
C GLY A 171 -19.32 9.02 -39.60
N ASN A 172 -19.78 9.89 -38.70
CA ASN A 172 -21.21 10.14 -38.42
C ASN A 172 -21.88 11.10 -39.41
N ALA A 173 -21.11 11.85 -40.20
CA ALA A 173 -21.61 12.80 -41.19
C ALA A 173 -21.35 12.24 -42.59
N GLY A 174 -22.36 11.62 -43.19
CA GLY A 174 -22.22 10.98 -44.51
C GLY A 174 -21.53 11.86 -45.57
N ALA A 175 -20.52 11.28 -46.22
CA ALA A 175 -19.89 11.62 -47.49
C ALA A 175 -19.84 13.11 -47.92
N VAL A 176 -18.62 13.66 -48.04
CA VAL A 176 -18.05 14.39 -49.21
C VAL A 176 -16.74 15.12 -48.81
N GLY A 177 -15.66 14.91 -49.58
CA GLY A 177 -14.70 15.97 -49.91
C GLY A 177 -13.36 16.01 -49.17
N THR A 178 -12.31 15.53 -49.86
CA THR A 178 -10.88 15.75 -49.57
C THR A 178 -10.47 17.23 -49.60
N THR A 179 -9.61 17.68 -48.67
CA THR A 179 -8.56 18.68 -48.96
C THR A 179 -7.40 18.62 -47.98
N ALA A 180 -6.19 18.52 -48.53
CA ALA A 180 -4.90 18.64 -47.84
C ALA A 180 -4.46 20.11 -47.76
N VAL A 181 -3.81 20.52 -46.66
CA VAL A 181 -2.94 21.72 -46.58
C VAL A 181 -1.86 21.46 -45.53
N ALA A 182 -0.66 21.03 -45.95
CA ALA A 182 0.58 21.84 -46.07
C ALA A 182 1.22 22.29 -44.75
N ARG A 183 2.37 21.68 -44.45
CA ARG A 183 3.33 22.05 -43.39
C ARG A 183 3.95 23.42 -43.69
N SER A 184 4.06 24.27 -42.66
CA SER A 184 4.94 25.44 -42.65
C SER A 184 5.83 25.39 -41.41
N THR A 185 7.11 25.16 -41.64
CA THR A 185 8.20 25.24 -40.68
C THR A 185 8.63 26.68 -40.47
N THR A 186 8.68 27.14 -39.22
CA THR A 186 9.62 28.21 -38.83
C THR A 186 10.20 27.90 -37.47
N ALA A 187 11.50 27.62 -37.46
CA ALA A 187 12.34 27.56 -36.29
C ALA A 187 12.52 28.97 -35.70
N GLY A 188 12.38 29.07 -34.38
CA GLY A 188 12.72 30.25 -33.61
C GLY A 188 13.40 29.82 -32.31
N THR A 189 14.71 30.01 -32.25
CA THR A 189 15.55 29.86 -31.05
C THR A 189 15.15 30.85 -29.95
N ARG A 190 15.10 30.41 -28.68
CA ARG A 190 15.52 31.22 -27.52
C ARG A 190 15.71 30.36 -26.26
N GLU A 191 16.85 30.57 -25.62
CA GLU A 191 17.22 30.14 -24.28
C GLU A 191 16.29 30.73 -23.20
N GLY A 192 16.18 30.02 -22.08
CA GLY A 192 15.64 30.52 -20.82
C GLY A 192 15.14 29.39 -19.96
N ALA A 193 15.92 28.97 -18.96
CA ALA A 193 15.51 28.02 -17.93
C ALA A 193 14.23 28.53 -17.24
N ALA A 194 13.09 27.98 -17.64
CA ALA A 194 11.81 28.22 -17.00
C ALA A 194 11.74 27.31 -15.77
N ARG A 195 11.77 27.91 -14.57
CA ARG A 195 11.12 27.31 -13.41
C ARG A 195 9.64 27.17 -13.78
N THR A 196 9.23 26.00 -14.21
CA THR A 196 7.81 25.66 -14.39
C THR A 196 7.13 25.88 -13.05
N GLN A 197 6.27 26.90 -12.95
CA GLN A 197 5.33 26.98 -11.84
C GLN A 197 4.53 25.67 -11.84
N PRO A 198 4.45 24.96 -10.71
CA PRO A 198 3.78 23.68 -10.69
C PRO A 198 2.27 23.87 -10.91
N ARG A 199 1.62 22.90 -11.57
CA ARG A 199 0.18 22.98 -11.86
C ARG A 199 -0.59 22.89 -10.54
N GLN A 200 -1.34 23.95 -10.23
CA GLN A 200 -2.12 24.01 -9.02
C GLN A 200 -3.55 23.50 -9.28
N PHE A 201 -3.93 22.42 -8.60
CA PHE A 201 -5.24 21.79 -8.70
C PHE A 201 -6.12 22.28 -7.55
N ASP A 202 -7.11 23.12 -7.84
CA ASP A 202 -8.06 23.58 -6.82
C ASP A 202 -8.96 22.42 -6.38
N VAL A 203 -9.16 22.26 -5.07
CA VAL A 203 -10.04 21.23 -4.49
C VAL A 203 -11.50 21.38 -4.92
N ASP A 204 -12.13 20.27 -5.29
CA ASP A 204 -13.59 20.16 -5.41
C ASP A 204 -14.16 19.59 -4.10
N LEU A 205 -14.90 20.42 -3.36
CA LEU A 205 -15.46 20.04 -2.07
C LEU A 205 -16.69 19.13 -2.17
N GLN A 206 -17.36 19.11 -3.32
CA GLN A 206 -18.59 18.34 -3.53
C GLN A 206 -18.30 16.99 -4.18
N ALA A 207 -17.15 16.85 -4.85
CA ALA A 207 -16.67 15.57 -5.35
C ALA A 207 -16.19 14.64 -4.22
N ALA A 208 -16.07 13.35 -4.57
CA ALA A 208 -15.38 12.38 -3.72
C ALA A 208 -13.93 12.85 -3.44
N PRO A 209 -13.37 12.56 -2.27
CA PRO A 209 -13.95 11.76 -1.18
C PRO A 209 -14.71 12.58 -0.13
N PHE A 210 -14.90 13.89 -0.33
CA PHE A 210 -15.53 14.75 0.69
C PHE A 210 -17.05 14.74 0.62
N ASN A 211 -17.61 14.76 -0.59
CA ASN A 211 -19.05 14.70 -0.84
C ASN A 211 -19.87 15.71 -0.01
N LEU A 212 -19.39 16.95 0.11
CA LEU A 212 -20.04 17.97 0.94
C LEU A 212 -21.29 18.54 0.26
N ASP A 213 -22.30 18.82 1.08
CA ASP A 213 -23.45 19.64 0.68
C ASP A 213 -23.12 21.15 0.76
N ASP A 214 -24.00 21.98 0.21
CA ASP A 214 -23.81 23.43 0.12
C ASP A 214 -23.61 24.09 1.51
N ASP A 215 -24.29 23.59 2.55
CA ASP A 215 -24.17 24.08 3.92
C ASP A 215 -22.78 23.77 4.50
N ALA A 216 -22.26 22.56 4.28
CA ALA A 216 -20.91 22.19 4.68
C ALA A 216 -19.84 22.98 3.91
N VAL A 217 -20.03 23.21 2.60
CA VAL A 217 -19.16 24.09 1.80
C VAL A 217 -19.14 25.52 2.36
N ALA A 218 -20.32 26.07 2.66
CA ALA A 218 -20.43 27.40 3.27
C ALA A 218 -19.77 27.47 4.66
N TRP A 219 -19.85 26.39 5.45
CA TRP A 219 -19.13 26.29 6.71
C TRP A 219 -17.60 26.31 6.51
N VAL A 220 -17.07 25.55 5.54
CA VAL A 220 -15.63 25.56 5.20
C VAL A 220 -15.17 26.97 4.86
N ASP A 221 -15.82 27.61 3.89
CA ASP A 221 -15.37 28.91 3.37
C ASP A 221 -15.51 30.02 4.42
N SER A 222 -16.61 30.05 5.18
CA SER A 222 -16.82 31.03 6.26
C SER A 222 -15.87 30.83 7.45
N THR A 223 -15.53 29.57 7.77
CA THR A 223 -14.57 29.27 8.84
C THR A 223 -13.18 29.76 8.47
N ILE A 224 -12.73 29.54 7.22
CA ILE A 224 -11.43 30.05 6.72
C ILE A 224 -11.41 31.58 6.71
N ALA A 225 -12.49 32.22 6.25
CA ALA A 225 -12.59 33.67 6.23
C ALA A 225 -12.50 34.29 7.64
N GLY A 226 -12.98 33.56 8.66
CA GLY A 226 -12.91 33.97 10.06
C GLY A 226 -11.60 33.63 10.78
N MET A 227 -10.65 32.93 10.14
CA MET A 227 -9.38 32.58 10.77
C MET A 227 -8.37 33.75 10.76
N SER A 228 -7.63 33.91 11.86
CA SER A 228 -6.38 34.66 11.85
C SER A 228 -5.32 33.95 10.99
N LEU A 229 -4.25 34.65 10.62
CA LEU A 229 -3.14 34.00 9.91
C LEU A 229 -2.48 32.90 10.76
N GLU A 230 -2.39 33.10 12.08
CA GLU A 230 -1.84 32.10 13.00
C GLU A 230 -2.72 30.84 13.06
N GLU A 231 -4.05 31.02 13.08
CA GLU A 231 -4.98 29.90 13.00
C GLU A 231 -4.87 29.15 11.66
N LYS A 232 -4.75 29.89 10.54
CA LYS A 232 -4.51 29.30 9.21
C LYS A 232 -3.23 28.46 9.17
N ILE A 233 -2.11 29.00 9.66
CA ILE A 233 -0.84 28.26 9.72
C ILE A 233 -0.95 27.08 10.69
N GLY A 234 -1.61 27.26 11.82
CA GLY A 234 -1.84 26.21 12.80
C GLY A 234 -2.59 25.01 12.24
N GLN A 235 -3.61 25.23 11.41
CA GLN A 235 -4.36 24.15 10.78
C GLN A 235 -3.49 23.22 9.92
N LEU A 236 -2.34 23.68 9.42
CA LEU A 236 -1.41 22.85 8.65
C LEU A 236 -0.66 21.83 9.52
N PHE A 237 -0.75 21.87 10.85
CA PHE A 237 0.00 20.99 11.73
C PHE A 237 -0.86 19.91 12.38
N ILE A 238 -0.25 18.73 12.54
CA ILE A 238 -0.72 17.66 13.41
C ILE A 238 0.30 17.49 14.53
N ASN A 239 -0.06 17.78 15.78
CA ASN A 239 0.88 17.61 16.89
C ASN A 239 0.90 16.18 17.43
N HIS A 240 2.06 15.70 17.91
CA HIS A 240 2.13 14.50 18.74
C HIS A 240 2.16 14.92 20.21
N ASN A 241 1.06 14.70 20.93
CA ASN A 241 0.96 15.06 22.35
C ASN A 241 1.77 14.05 23.18
N ASN A 242 2.95 14.47 23.62
CA ASN A 242 3.87 13.64 24.42
C ASN A 242 3.56 13.60 25.92
N ASP A 243 2.67 14.49 26.37
CA ASP A 243 2.20 14.64 27.75
C ASP A 243 0.67 14.80 27.71
N TYR A 244 -0.01 14.29 28.74
CA TYR A 244 -1.46 14.41 28.93
C TYR A 244 -1.85 15.52 29.91
N SER A 245 -0.87 16.26 30.46
CA SER A 245 -1.15 17.38 31.35
C SER A 245 -1.95 18.48 30.65
N PRO A 246 -2.99 19.03 31.32
CA PRO A 246 -3.74 20.20 30.83
C PRO A 246 -2.84 21.37 30.43
N GLU A 247 -1.79 21.65 31.21
CA GLU A 247 -0.88 22.77 30.98
C GLU A 247 -0.10 22.62 29.66
N TYR A 248 0.36 21.40 29.35
CA TYR A 248 1.00 21.11 28.08
C TYR A 248 0.03 21.30 26.91
N LEU A 249 -1.20 20.80 27.04
CA LEU A 249 -2.20 20.90 25.99
C LEU A 249 -2.64 22.33 25.74
N ASP A 250 -2.92 23.09 26.78
CA ASP A 250 -3.24 24.51 26.68
C ASP A 250 -2.12 25.25 25.96
N SER A 251 -0.85 24.99 26.32
CA SER A 251 0.29 25.57 25.63
C SER A 251 0.31 25.25 24.13
N VAL A 252 0.04 24.01 23.72
CA VAL A 252 0.05 23.64 22.31
C VAL A 252 -1.15 24.25 21.56
N LEU A 253 -2.34 24.12 22.12
CA LEU A 253 -3.59 24.48 21.46
C LEU A 253 -3.78 26.00 21.35
N GLU A 254 -3.39 26.75 22.38
CA GLU A 254 -3.52 28.21 22.40
C GLU A 254 -2.44 28.92 21.59
N ASN A 255 -1.20 28.38 21.52
CA ASN A 255 -0.11 29.05 20.80
C ASN A 255 0.01 28.63 19.33
N TYR A 256 -0.43 27.42 18.97
CA TYR A 256 -0.18 26.87 17.63
C TYR A 256 -1.44 26.47 16.88
N HIS A 257 -2.62 26.50 17.51
CA HIS A 257 -3.93 26.32 16.85
C HIS A 257 -4.00 25.12 15.89
N VAL A 258 -3.43 23.99 16.31
CA VAL A 258 -3.19 22.83 15.44
C VAL A 258 -4.47 22.31 14.78
N GLY A 259 -4.34 21.83 13.54
CA GLY A 259 -5.47 21.27 12.78
C GLY A 259 -5.85 19.86 13.22
N GLY A 260 -4.87 19.11 13.71
CA GLY A 260 -5.07 17.79 14.26
C GLY A 260 -4.05 17.41 15.34
N MET A 261 -4.24 16.23 15.91
CA MET A 261 -3.35 15.68 16.91
C MET A 261 -3.28 14.15 16.84
N ARG A 262 -2.15 13.62 17.28
CA ARG A 262 -2.00 12.27 17.83
C ARG A 262 -1.54 12.41 19.28
N TYR A 263 -1.51 11.31 20.01
CA TYR A 263 -1.12 11.24 21.41
C TYR A 263 -0.11 10.11 21.61
N ARG A 264 0.73 10.24 22.64
CA ARG A 264 1.56 9.15 23.15
C ARG A 264 0.66 7.96 23.49
N PRO A 265 1.05 6.69 23.22
CA PRO A 265 0.29 5.52 23.67
C PRO A 265 0.03 5.52 25.19
N GLY A 266 -1.12 4.97 25.56
CA GLY A 266 -1.59 4.86 26.94
C GLY A 266 -2.89 4.03 27.03
N PRO A 267 -3.36 3.73 28.25
CA PRO A 267 -4.64 3.06 28.47
C PRO A 267 -5.82 3.86 27.90
N SER A 268 -6.82 3.18 27.36
CA SER A 268 -7.99 3.76 26.68
C SER A 268 -8.66 4.90 27.46
N ALA A 269 -8.87 4.75 28.76
CA ALA A 269 -9.50 5.76 29.61
C ALA A 269 -8.70 7.06 29.68
N ALA A 270 -7.37 6.98 29.80
CA ALA A 270 -6.50 8.15 29.83
C ALA A 270 -6.45 8.84 28.46
N VAL A 271 -6.42 8.05 27.38
CA VAL A 271 -6.46 8.55 26.00
C VAL A 271 -7.78 9.28 25.71
N GLN A 272 -8.93 8.69 26.05
CA GLN A 272 -10.24 9.29 25.79
C GLN A 272 -10.41 10.62 26.55
N GLU A 273 -9.97 10.68 27.81
CA GLU A 273 -10.05 11.92 28.60
C GLU A 273 -9.12 13.00 28.04
N HIS A 274 -7.92 12.63 27.61
CA HIS A 274 -7.00 13.54 26.92
C HIS A 274 -7.59 14.13 25.65
N ILE A 275 -8.24 13.29 24.82
CA ILE A 275 -8.92 13.73 23.59
C ILE A 275 -10.10 14.65 23.92
N ARG A 276 -10.90 14.29 24.94
CA ARG A 276 -12.03 15.10 25.41
C ARG A 276 -11.58 16.48 25.86
N TYR A 277 -10.51 16.54 26.65
CA TYR A 277 -9.94 17.80 27.09
C TYR A 277 -9.51 18.65 25.88
N ALA A 278 -8.73 18.09 24.95
CA ALA A 278 -8.27 18.81 23.77
C ALA A 278 -9.42 19.35 22.89
N GLN A 279 -10.45 18.54 22.62
CA GLN A 279 -11.63 18.97 21.85
C GLN A 279 -12.43 20.08 22.56
N SER A 280 -12.46 20.08 23.90
CA SER A 280 -13.16 21.12 24.67
C SER A 280 -12.51 22.51 24.54
N ARG A 281 -11.19 22.54 24.33
CA ARG A 281 -10.36 23.75 24.30
C ARG A 281 -10.21 24.36 22.90
N THR A 282 -10.59 23.63 21.85
CA THR A 282 -10.47 24.11 20.47
C THR A 282 -11.75 24.73 19.93
N ARG A 283 -11.59 25.78 19.11
CA ARG A 283 -12.70 26.45 18.41
C ARG A 283 -13.15 25.65 17.19
N ILE A 284 -12.20 25.16 16.42
CA ILE A 284 -12.40 24.31 15.25
C ILE A 284 -12.09 22.88 15.70
N PRO A 285 -13.00 21.91 15.49
CA PRO A 285 -12.77 20.52 15.91
C PRO A 285 -11.46 19.97 15.38
N LEU A 286 -10.76 19.18 16.19
CA LEU A 286 -9.52 18.52 15.81
C LEU A 286 -9.79 17.27 14.98
N LEU A 287 -8.94 17.03 13.98
CA LEU A 287 -8.70 15.68 13.48
C LEU A 287 -7.83 14.94 14.50
N VAL A 288 -8.34 13.85 15.05
CA VAL A 288 -7.68 13.08 16.12
C VAL A 288 -7.28 11.73 15.52
N ALA A 289 -5.98 11.56 15.35
CA ALA A 289 -5.40 10.44 14.64
C ALA A 289 -4.88 9.33 15.56
N SER A 290 -5.02 8.08 15.13
CA SER A 290 -4.32 6.92 15.69
C SER A 290 -3.78 6.01 14.56
N ASN A 291 -3.06 4.95 14.92
CA ASN A 291 -2.53 3.97 13.96
C ASN A 291 -3.18 2.59 14.17
N PRO A 292 -4.48 2.40 13.84
CA PRO A 292 -5.18 1.14 14.08
C PRO A 292 -4.85 0.07 13.02
N GLU A 293 -3.56 -0.18 12.81
CA GLU A 293 -3.04 -1.07 11.77
C GLU A 293 -3.31 -2.56 12.04
N MET A 294 -3.74 -2.92 13.25
CA MET A 294 -3.84 -4.32 13.69
C MET A 294 -5.13 -4.59 14.47
N GLY A 295 -6.21 -3.89 14.14
CA GLY A 295 -7.42 -3.79 14.98
C GLY A 295 -7.32 -2.57 15.89
N GLY A 296 -7.74 -2.70 17.16
CA GLY A 296 -7.60 -1.61 18.14
C GLY A 296 -6.18 -1.46 18.69
N ALA A 297 -5.34 -2.50 18.58
CA ALA A 297 -3.92 -2.40 18.86
C ALA A 297 -3.26 -1.36 17.94
N GLY A 298 -2.61 -0.36 18.57
CA GLY A 298 -2.06 0.82 17.90
C GLY A 298 -2.88 2.11 18.14
N SER A 299 -4.10 1.98 18.67
CA SER A 299 -4.90 3.10 19.17
C SER A 299 -4.76 3.34 20.67
N CYS A 300 -4.64 2.29 21.49
CA CYS A 300 -4.38 2.36 22.93
C CYS A 300 -3.73 1.05 23.44
N ASP A 301 -3.22 1.05 24.68
CA ASP A 301 -2.46 -0.07 25.26
C ASP A 301 -3.31 -1.34 25.49
N ASP A 302 -4.60 -1.15 25.73
CA ASP A 302 -5.62 -2.17 25.98
C ASP A 302 -6.46 -2.50 24.74
N GLY A 303 -6.10 -1.94 23.58
CA GLY A 303 -6.76 -2.21 22.29
C GLY A 303 -6.54 -3.64 21.81
N THR A 304 -7.54 -4.22 21.14
CA THR A 304 -7.47 -5.61 20.67
C THR A 304 -6.50 -5.75 19.51
N PHE A 305 -5.49 -6.60 19.65
CA PHE A 305 -4.72 -7.11 18.50
C PHE A 305 -5.56 -8.17 17.79
N VAL A 306 -5.87 -7.92 16.52
CA VAL A 306 -6.70 -8.81 15.69
C VAL A 306 -5.84 -9.58 14.70
N SER A 307 -5.05 -8.87 13.90
CA SER A 307 -4.23 -9.45 12.84
C SER A 307 -3.14 -8.45 12.44
N THR A 308 -1.99 -8.94 11.97
CA THR A 308 -1.12 -8.10 11.11
C THR A 308 -1.68 -8.03 9.69
N HIS A 309 -1.18 -7.12 8.86
CA HIS A 309 -1.58 -7.08 7.45
C HIS A 309 -1.13 -8.36 6.72
N LEU A 310 0.11 -8.82 6.98
CA LEU A 310 0.63 -10.05 6.37
C LEU A 310 -0.22 -11.27 6.77
N GLN A 311 -0.62 -11.35 8.04
CA GLN A 311 -1.50 -12.42 8.52
C GLN A 311 -2.86 -12.41 7.82
N ALA A 312 -3.47 -11.22 7.63
CA ALA A 312 -4.73 -11.07 6.88
C ALA A 312 -4.58 -11.39 5.38
N GLY A 313 -3.37 -11.24 4.84
CA GLY A 313 -3.00 -11.66 3.49
C GLY A 313 -2.66 -13.14 3.35
N SER A 314 -2.41 -13.83 4.46
CA SER A 314 -1.93 -15.22 4.49
C SER A 314 -3.06 -16.23 4.57
N HIS A 315 -4.23 -15.92 4.02
CA HIS A 315 -5.37 -16.83 3.92
C HIS A 315 -6.32 -16.42 2.78
N PRO A 316 -7.01 -17.36 2.10
CA PRO A 316 -7.95 -17.04 1.02
C PRO A 316 -9.17 -16.21 1.46
N ASP A 317 -9.57 -16.32 2.72
CA ASP A 317 -10.70 -15.57 3.30
C ASP A 317 -10.37 -14.08 3.45
N LYS A 318 -10.82 -13.27 2.48
CA LYS A 318 -10.65 -11.82 2.49
C LYS A 318 -11.41 -11.11 3.62
N ALA A 319 -12.42 -11.75 4.22
CA ALA A 319 -13.19 -11.15 5.30
C ALA A 319 -12.34 -10.89 6.55
N ILE A 320 -11.18 -11.55 6.69
CA ILE A 320 -10.21 -11.29 7.76
C ILE A 320 -9.77 -9.83 7.77
N ALA A 321 -9.46 -9.26 6.59
CA ALA A 321 -9.08 -7.85 6.49
C ALA A 321 -10.26 -6.92 6.85
N ARG A 322 -11.49 -7.29 6.45
CA ARG A 322 -12.71 -6.56 6.83
C ARG A 322 -12.94 -6.56 8.33
N GLN A 323 -12.87 -7.72 8.98
CA GLN A 323 -13.03 -7.85 10.44
C GLN A 323 -11.95 -7.06 11.19
N MET A 324 -10.71 -7.08 10.70
CA MET A 324 -9.63 -6.25 11.22
C MET A 324 -9.96 -4.75 11.14
N GLY A 325 -10.49 -4.29 9.99
CA GLY A 325 -10.97 -2.92 9.81
C GLY A 325 -12.14 -2.56 10.72
N GLN A 326 -13.11 -3.47 10.88
CA GLN A 326 -14.28 -3.27 11.75
C GLN A 326 -13.88 -3.07 13.21
N VAL A 327 -13.05 -3.95 13.76
CA VAL A 327 -12.55 -3.82 15.14
C VAL A 327 -11.72 -2.54 15.29
N ALA A 328 -10.86 -2.24 14.31
CA ALA A 328 -10.10 -0.99 14.27
C ALA A 328 -11.02 0.24 14.36
N GLY A 329 -12.08 0.30 13.55
CA GLY A 329 -13.04 1.40 13.53
C GLY A 329 -13.80 1.54 14.84
N VAL A 330 -14.36 0.45 15.36
CA VAL A 330 -15.15 0.44 16.59
C VAL A 330 -14.34 0.91 17.80
N GLU A 331 -13.15 0.34 18.01
CA GLU A 331 -12.30 0.71 19.16
C GLU A 331 -11.71 2.12 19.01
N THR A 332 -11.29 2.51 17.80
CA THR A 332 -10.76 3.85 17.53
C THR A 332 -11.82 4.93 17.72
N ALA A 333 -13.04 4.71 17.22
CA ALA A 333 -14.15 5.63 17.41
C ALA A 333 -14.54 5.75 18.89
N ALA A 334 -14.51 4.66 19.66
CA ALA A 334 -14.80 4.67 21.10
C ALA A 334 -13.86 5.59 21.90
N LEU A 335 -12.60 5.71 21.49
CA LEU A 335 -11.63 6.66 22.08
C LEU A 335 -11.93 8.13 21.73
N GLY A 336 -12.77 8.39 20.73
CA GLY A 336 -12.97 9.72 20.15
C GLY A 336 -11.96 10.09 19.06
N CYS A 337 -11.19 9.11 18.57
CA CYS A 337 -10.41 9.29 17.35
C CYS A 337 -11.33 9.29 16.14
N ASN A 338 -11.00 10.10 15.14
CA ASN A 338 -11.82 10.28 13.94
C ASN A 338 -10.99 10.18 12.65
N TRP A 339 -9.71 9.83 12.77
CA TRP A 339 -8.79 9.66 11.65
C TRP A 339 -7.85 8.48 11.89
N ALA A 340 -7.85 7.49 11.01
CA ALA A 340 -6.99 6.33 11.08
C ALA A 340 -5.83 6.48 10.07
N PHE A 341 -4.59 6.38 10.54
CA PHE A 341 -3.43 6.27 9.66
C PHE A 341 -3.24 4.82 9.18
N ALA A 342 -4.24 4.32 8.46
CA ALA A 342 -4.37 2.99 7.88
C ALA A 342 -5.39 3.05 6.71
N PRO A 343 -5.49 2.04 5.83
CA PRO A 343 -4.62 0.85 5.74
C PRO A 343 -3.22 1.16 5.21
N ILE A 344 -2.30 0.22 5.42
CA ILE A 344 -1.04 0.20 4.68
C ILE A 344 -1.27 -0.49 3.34
N VAL A 345 -0.84 0.16 2.26
CA VAL A 345 -1.04 -0.26 0.87
C VAL A 345 0.29 -0.48 0.13
N ASP A 346 1.39 -0.57 0.88
CA ASP A 346 2.69 -0.93 0.35
C ASP A 346 2.72 -2.40 -0.08
N ILE A 347 3.62 -2.74 -1.01
CA ILE A 347 3.75 -4.09 -1.56
C ILE A 347 5.09 -4.67 -1.11
N HIS A 348 5.07 -5.79 -0.40
CA HIS A 348 6.28 -6.41 0.15
C HIS A 348 7.04 -7.20 -0.93
N TYR A 349 7.66 -6.52 -1.89
CA TYR A 349 8.46 -7.16 -2.93
C TYR A 349 9.81 -7.67 -2.41
N ASN A 350 10.50 -6.87 -1.59
CA ASN A 350 11.81 -7.21 -1.06
C ASN A 350 11.69 -7.84 0.32
N TRP A 351 11.98 -9.14 0.43
CA TRP A 351 11.95 -9.88 1.70
C TRP A 351 12.93 -9.34 2.75
N ARG A 352 13.90 -8.50 2.37
CA ARG A 352 14.84 -7.83 3.29
C ARG A 352 14.31 -6.50 3.85
N ASN A 353 13.18 -5.99 3.34
CA ASN A 353 12.61 -4.74 3.81
C ASN A 353 12.29 -4.83 5.32
N THR A 354 12.82 -3.88 6.09
CA THR A 354 12.74 -3.89 7.55
C THR A 354 11.53 -3.16 8.12
N VAL A 355 10.70 -2.50 7.30
CA VAL A 355 9.61 -1.64 7.78
C VAL A 355 8.22 -2.12 7.35
N ILE A 356 8.10 -2.73 6.18
CA ILE A 356 6.83 -3.18 5.58
C ILE A 356 6.54 -4.65 5.84
N SER A 357 7.55 -5.50 6.00
CA SER A 357 7.43 -6.98 6.15
C SER A 357 6.04 -7.50 6.61
N THR A 358 5.71 -7.38 7.90
CA THR A 358 4.42 -7.84 8.47
C THR A 358 3.27 -6.83 8.31
N ARG A 359 3.59 -5.63 7.85
CA ARG A 359 2.72 -4.46 7.66
C ARG A 359 2.15 -4.32 6.24
N SER A 360 2.49 -5.22 5.31
CA SER A 360 1.82 -5.31 4.00
C SER A 360 0.91 -6.54 3.93
N PHE A 361 -0.20 -6.40 3.22
CA PHE A 361 -1.12 -7.50 2.94
C PHE A 361 -0.55 -8.54 1.97
N GLY A 362 0.52 -8.23 1.22
CA GLY A 362 1.05 -9.18 0.25
C GLY A 362 2.22 -8.66 -0.55
N ASN A 363 2.69 -9.48 -1.49
CA ASN A 363 3.78 -9.15 -2.39
C ASN A 363 3.31 -8.97 -3.85
N THR A 364 1.99 -8.82 -4.08
CA THR A 364 1.42 -8.49 -5.38
C THR A 364 0.39 -7.35 -5.26
N PRO A 365 0.23 -6.53 -6.31
CA PRO A 365 -0.77 -5.45 -6.32
C PRO A 365 -2.20 -5.95 -6.06
N GLU A 366 -2.58 -7.09 -6.63
CA GLU A 366 -3.96 -7.59 -6.61
C GLU A 366 -4.41 -7.98 -5.19
N ILE A 367 -3.55 -8.69 -4.45
CA ILE A 367 -3.84 -9.07 -3.06
C ILE A 367 -3.88 -7.83 -2.17
N VAL A 368 -2.97 -6.87 -2.41
CA VAL A 368 -2.91 -5.63 -1.64
C VAL A 368 -4.17 -4.78 -1.86
N VAL A 369 -4.63 -4.62 -3.11
CA VAL A 369 -5.90 -3.94 -3.43
C VAL A 369 -7.06 -4.63 -2.72
N GLU A 370 -7.23 -5.93 -2.93
CA GLU A 370 -8.38 -6.68 -2.39
C GLU A 370 -8.45 -6.57 -0.87
N ARG A 371 -7.32 -6.77 -0.16
CA ARG A 371 -7.29 -6.71 1.30
C ARG A 371 -7.40 -5.27 1.84
N ALA A 372 -6.79 -4.29 1.18
CA ALA A 372 -6.88 -2.89 1.59
C ALA A 372 -8.30 -2.34 1.45
N GLN A 373 -9.03 -2.70 0.38
CA GLN A 373 -10.44 -2.33 0.20
C GLN A 373 -11.32 -2.97 1.28
N GLU A 374 -11.13 -4.25 1.60
CA GLU A 374 -11.89 -4.92 2.67
C GLU A 374 -11.62 -4.28 4.05
N TYR A 375 -10.36 -3.97 4.38
CA TYR A 375 -10.04 -3.23 5.61
C TYR A 375 -10.71 -1.86 5.61
N PHE A 376 -10.61 -1.11 4.51
CA PHE A 376 -11.18 0.23 4.39
C PHE A 376 -12.71 0.21 4.52
N ASP A 377 -13.39 -0.76 3.92
CA ASP A 377 -14.83 -0.93 4.09
C ASP A 377 -15.18 -1.22 5.54
N GLY A 378 -14.43 -2.13 6.19
CA GLY A 378 -14.66 -2.51 7.57
C GLY A 378 -14.52 -1.32 8.54
N ILE A 379 -13.45 -0.52 8.40
CA ILE A 379 -13.24 0.65 9.26
C ILE A 379 -14.24 1.78 8.94
N SER A 380 -14.69 1.89 7.69
CA SER A 380 -15.67 2.90 7.25
C SER A 380 -17.10 2.64 7.75
N GLU A 381 -17.36 1.48 8.37
CA GLU A 381 -18.60 1.26 9.14
C GLU A 381 -18.65 2.11 10.42
N SER A 382 -17.51 2.68 10.83
CA SER A 382 -17.39 3.66 11.91
C SER A 382 -17.12 5.07 11.35
N PRO A 383 -17.45 6.15 12.09
CA PRO A 383 -17.24 7.53 11.65
C PRO A 383 -15.75 7.94 11.73
N THR A 384 -14.91 7.29 10.95
CA THR A 384 -13.45 7.43 10.96
C THR A 384 -12.94 7.58 9.53
N ALA A 385 -12.23 8.67 9.24
CA ALA A 385 -11.55 8.83 7.96
C ALA A 385 -10.28 7.96 7.92
N CYS A 386 -9.82 7.58 6.73
CA CYS A 386 -8.58 6.82 6.56
C CYS A 386 -7.50 7.63 5.84
N ALA A 387 -6.24 7.40 6.23
CA ALA A 387 -5.05 7.81 5.50
C ALA A 387 -4.29 6.57 5.04
N MET A 388 -4.45 6.19 3.77
CA MET A 388 -3.65 5.09 3.22
C MET A 388 -2.19 5.52 3.07
N LYS A 389 -1.26 4.56 3.14
CA LYS A 389 0.18 4.86 3.20
C LYS A 389 1.07 3.71 2.69
N HIS A 390 2.29 3.96 2.22
CA HIS A 390 3.03 5.24 2.25
C HIS A 390 3.41 5.67 0.82
N PHE A 391 2.77 6.71 0.28
CA PHE A 391 3.04 7.16 -1.10
C PHE A 391 4.50 7.64 -1.26
N PRO A 392 5.22 7.24 -2.34
CA PRO A 392 4.77 6.59 -3.57
C PRO A 392 4.86 5.04 -3.55
N GLY A 393 5.06 4.43 -2.39
CA GLY A 393 5.08 2.98 -2.20
C GLY A 393 6.41 2.49 -1.65
N ASP A 394 6.38 1.91 -0.45
CA ASP A 394 7.50 1.22 0.20
C ASP A 394 7.49 -0.29 -0.15
N GLY A 395 8.51 -1.04 0.30
CA GLY A 395 8.62 -2.49 0.11
C GLY A 395 9.57 -2.93 -1.02
N ILE A 396 10.21 -1.99 -1.73
CA ILE A 396 11.31 -2.24 -2.68
C ILE A 396 12.67 -2.15 -1.99
N ASP A 397 12.94 -1.02 -1.33
CA ASP A 397 14.20 -0.80 -0.62
C ASP A 397 14.28 -1.74 0.58
N GLU A 398 15.48 -2.19 0.94
CA GLU A 398 15.66 -2.95 2.18
C GLU A 398 15.69 -2.03 3.41
N ARG A 399 15.97 -0.73 3.19
CA ARG A 399 16.23 0.23 4.25
C ARG A 399 14.96 0.90 4.76
N ASP A 400 15.00 1.27 6.04
CA ASP A 400 13.90 1.93 6.73
C ASP A 400 13.97 3.47 6.58
N GLN A 401 12.88 4.07 6.10
CA GLN A 401 12.73 5.52 5.96
C GLN A 401 12.86 6.31 7.29
N HIS A 402 12.74 5.64 8.44
CA HIS A 402 13.01 6.25 9.75
C HIS A 402 14.47 6.66 9.92
N VAL A 403 15.42 5.90 9.36
CA VAL A 403 16.86 6.05 9.60
C VAL A 403 17.65 6.53 8.36
N VAL A 404 17.05 6.46 7.17
CA VAL A 404 17.63 6.94 5.91
C VAL A 404 16.50 7.26 4.91
N THR A 405 16.79 7.87 3.76
CA THR A 405 15.81 8.02 2.67
C THR A 405 15.85 6.72 1.91
N SER A 406 14.72 6.02 1.87
CA SER A 406 14.54 4.84 1.03
C SER A 406 14.10 5.26 -0.37
N TYR A 407 14.21 4.34 -1.33
CA TYR A 407 13.86 4.62 -2.72
C TYR A 407 12.99 3.53 -3.32
N ASN A 408 11.90 3.94 -3.96
CA ASN A 408 11.20 3.11 -4.93
C ASN A 408 11.87 3.29 -6.29
N THR A 409 12.60 2.28 -6.75
CA THR A 409 13.43 2.34 -7.96
C THR A 409 12.74 1.81 -9.21
N LEU A 410 11.45 1.49 -9.13
CA LEU A 410 10.69 1.01 -10.30
C LEU A 410 10.58 2.11 -11.37
N GLY A 411 10.70 1.70 -12.63
CA GLY A 411 10.37 2.55 -13.77
C GLY A 411 8.87 2.90 -13.79
N TYR A 412 8.51 4.00 -14.47
CA TYR A 412 7.13 4.49 -14.51
C TYR A 412 6.10 3.42 -14.90
N GLU A 413 6.36 2.63 -15.94
CA GLU A 413 5.42 1.58 -16.38
C GLU A 413 5.23 0.48 -15.33
N ASP A 414 6.31 0.03 -14.68
CA ASP A 414 6.23 -1.03 -13.67
C ASP A 414 5.59 -0.51 -12.39
N TRP A 415 5.91 0.72 -11.98
CA TRP A 415 5.23 1.39 -10.88
C TRP A 415 3.75 1.58 -11.18
N ASN A 416 3.39 2.05 -12.38
CA ASN A 416 2.01 2.33 -12.75
C ASN A 416 1.13 1.06 -12.79
N ARG A 417 1.69 -0.06 -13.26
CA ARG A 417 1.03 -1.38 -13.21
C ARG A 417 0.94 -1.97 -11.81
N SER A 418 1.76 -1.52 -10.86
CA SER A 418 1.79 -2.05 -9.49
C SER A 418 1.24 -1.04 -8.47
N TYR A 419 2.09 -0.23 -7.86
CA TYR A 419 1.70 0.79 -6.89
C TYR A 419 0.67 1.79 -7.48
N GLY A 420 0.85 2.22 -8.72
CA GLY A 420 -0.12 3.10 -9.40
C GLY A 420 -1.49 2.46 -9.61
N HIS A 421 -1.57 1.13 -9.76
CA HIS A 421 -2.84 0.40 -9.75
C HIS A 421 -3.44 0.44 -8.34
N VAL A 422 -2.67 0.10 -7.29
CA VAL A 422 -3.13 0.16 -5.90
C VAL A 422 -3.67 1.55 -5.53
N TYR A 423 -2.94 2.61 -5.87
CA TYR A 423 -3.36 3.98 -5.60
C TYR A 423 -4.64 4.35 -6.37
N ARG A 424 -4.75 4.00 -7.66
CA ARG A 424 -5.99 4.26 -8.43
C ARG A 424 -7.20 3.55 -7.84
N GLU A 425 -7.06 2.28 -7.49
CA GLU A 425 -8.16 1.50 -6.91
C GLU A 425 -8.62 2.09 -5.58
N MET A 426 -7.68 2.41 -4.68
CA MET A 426 -8.05 2.99 -3.38
C MET A 426 -8.63 4.41 -3.49
N ILE A 427 -8.14 5.22 -4.44
CA ILE A 427 -8.71 6.54 -4.74
C ILE A 427 -10.13 6.39 -5.29
N GLY A 428 -10.34 5.49 -6.26
CA GLY A 428 -11.65 5.16 -6.83
C GLY A 428 -12.62 4.59 -5.79
N HIS A 429 -12.08 3.90 -4.78
CA HIS A 429 -12.83 3.35 -3.64
C HIS A 429 -13.14 4.39 -2.55
N GLY A 430 -12.72 5.64 -2.73
CA GLY A 430 -13.16 6.76 -1.89
C GLY A 430 -12.30 7.03 -0.65
N VAL A 431 -11.05 6.57 -0.60
CA VAL A 431 -10.13 6.88 0.51
C VAL A 431 -9.98 8.40 0.69
N GLN A 432 -10.10 8.88 1.94
CA GLN A 432 -10.25 10.31 2.20
C GLN A 432 -8.91 11.06 2.27
N SER A 433 -7.83 10.37 2.65
CA SER A 433 -6.51 10.96 2.77
C SER A 433 -5.38 9.99 2.41
N ILE A 434 -4.19 10.54 2.12
CA ILE A 434 -2.99 9.77 1.77
C ILE A 434 -1.79 10.33 2.52
N MET A 435 -1.09 9.47 3.26
CA MET A 435 0.17 9.81 3.90
C MET A 435 1.35 9.58 2.94
N ILE A 436 2.19 10.61 2.82
CA ILE A 436 3.36 10.62 1.94
C ILE A 436 4.59 10.16 2.72
N GLY A 437 5.10 8.99 2.36
CA GLY A 437 6.35 8.47 2.88
C GLY A 437 7.55 9.32 2.45
N HIS A 438 8.63 9.20 3.22
CA HIS A 438 9.90 9.87 2.93
C HIS A 438 10.77 9.02 2.00
N ILE A 439 10.18 8.67 0.87
CA ILE A 439 10.68 7.71 -0.11
C ILE A 439 10.94 8.46 -1.42
N GLY A 440 12.16 8.38 -1.96
CA GLY A 440 12.47 8.92 -3.29
C GLY A 440 11.98 7.99 -4.40
N ALA A 441 11.61 8.52 -5.56
CA ALA A 441 11.21 7.72 -6.71
C ALA A 441 11.89 8.23 -7.99
N PRO A 442 13.18 7.90 -8.21
CA PRO A 442 14.01 8.56 -9.22
C PRO A 442 13.44 8.46 -10.63
N GLU A 443 12.97 7.28 -11.03
CA GLU A 443 12.43 7.06 -12.38
C GLU A 443 11.07 7.73 -12.58
N LEU A 444 10.24 7.82 -11.55
CA LEU A 444 9.00 8.60 -11.59
C LEU A 444 9.29 10.10 -11.72
N SER A 445 10.19 10.63 -10.89
CA SER A 445 10.59 12.02 -10.97
C SER A 445 11.15 12.37 -12.35
N ARG A 446 11.99 11.51 -12.95
CA ARG A 446 12.51 11.73 -14.31
C ARG A 446 11.45 11.57 -15.40
N HIS A 447 10.40 10.77 -15.19
CA HIS A 447 9.27 10.71 -16.10
C HIS A 447 8.57 12.08 -16.21
N PHE A 448 8.28 12.72 -15.07
CA PHE A 448 7.63 14.04 -15.04
C PHE A 448 8.59 15.22 -15.25
N ARG A 449 9.89 15.02 -15.01
CA ARG A 449 10.95 16.01 -15.20
C ARG A 449 12.13 15.40 -15.97
N PRO A 450 12.02 15.26 -17.30
CA PRO A 450 13.07 14.68 -18.12
C PRO A 450 14.42 15.38 -17.92
N GLY A 451 15.46 14.59 -17.63
CA GLY A 451 16.83 15.09 -17.41
C GLY A 451 17.14 15.55 -15.99
N MET A 452 16.24 15.32 -15.01
CA MET A 452 16.54 15.56 -13.59
C MET A 452 17.76 14.74 -13.14
N ALA A 453 18.73 15.41 -12.51
CA ALA A 453 19.94 14.78 -12.03
C ALA A 453 19.69 14.04 -10.72
N ASP A 454 20.49 12.99 -10.44
CA ASP A 454 20.36 12.18 -9.21
C ASP A 454 20.44 13.01 -7.94
N ALA A 455 21.29 14.04 -7.93
CA ALA A 455 21.47 14.94 -6.80
C ALA A 455 20.24 15.82 -6.50
N ASP A 456 19.33 15.95 -7.46
CA ASP A 456 18.10 16.74 -7.34
C ASP A 456 16.88 15.87 -6.94
N ILE A 457 17.05 14.53 -6.85
CA ILE A 457 15.97 13.63 -6.40
C ILE A 457 15.74 13.83 -4.91
N LEU A 458 14.51 14.23 -4.57
CA LEU A 458 14.04 14.39 -3.20
C LEU A 458 13.05 13.27 -2.83
N PRO A 459 12.79 13.02 -1.53
CA PRO A 459 11.69 12.17 -1.12
C PRO A 459 10.35 12.74 -1.60
N ALA A 460 9.34 11.88 -1.80
CA ALA A 460 8.02 12.27 -2.30
C ALA A 460 7.38 13.42 -1.52
N THR A 461 7.61 13.49 -0.21
CA THR A 461 7.13 14.57 0.67
C THR A 461 7.59 15.98 0.26
N LEU A 462 8.67 16.09 -0.52
CA LEU A 462 9.24 17.34 -1.02
C LEU A 462 9.18 17.47 -2.56
N SER A 463 8.54 16.53 -3.25
CA SER A 463 8.63 16.40 -4.71
C SER A 463 7.34 16.84 -5.40
N PRO A 464 7.24 18.07 -5.92
CA PRO A 464 6.01 18.58 -6.55
C PRO A 464 5.60 17.78 -7.79
N GLU A 465 6.54 17.18 -8.51
CA GLU A 465 6.23 16.30 -9.64
C GLU A 465 5.53 15.00 -9.22
N LEU A 466 5.80 14.50 -8.02
CA LEU A 466 5.12 13.31 -7.49
C LEU A 466 3.79 13.67 -6.82
N LEU A 467 3.73 14.80 -6.12
CA LEU A 467 2.52 15.20 -5.41
C LEU A 467 1.50 15.89 -6.31
N GLN A 468 1.93 16.81 -7.16
CA GLN A 468 1.02 17.61 -7.99
C GLN A 468 0.79 16.94 -9.35
N ASP A 469 1.84 16.57 -10.08
CA ASP A 469 1.64 16.04 -11.43
C ASP A 469 1.14 14.59 -11.42
N LEU A 470 1.74 13.73 -10.60
CA LEU A 470 1.31 12.35 -10.47
C LEU A 470 0.08 12.20 -9.58
N LEU A 471 0.17 12.55 -8.29
CA LEU A 471 -0.90 12.23 -7.33
C LEU A 471 -2.17 13.09 -7.53
N ARG A 472 -2.05 14.42 -7.63
CA ARG A 472 -3.20 15.29 -7.92
C ARG A 472 -3.63 15.25 -9.38
N GLY A 473 -2.67 15.21 -10.31
CA GLY A 473 -2.92 15.30 -11.73
C GLY A 473 -3.34 13.99 -12.36
N GLU A 474 -2.39 13.08 -12.58
CA GLU A 474 -2.62 11.82 -13.30
C GLU A 474 -3.55 10.86 -12.54
N LEU A 475 -3.34 10.69 -11.23
CA LEU A 475 -4.19 9.84 -10.38
C LEU A 475 -5.49 10.53 -9.94
N GLY A 476 -5.62 11.84 -10.14
CA GLY A 476 -6.83 12.59 -9.84
C GLY A 476 -7.21 12.64 -8.35
N PHE A 477 -6.25 12.49 -7.43
CA PHE A 477 -6.58 12.44 -6.01
C PHE A 477 -7.07 13.79 -5.50
N ASN A 478 -8.33 13.85 -5.08
CA ASN A 478 -8.96 15.06 -4.55
C ASN A 478 -8.95 15.15 -3.01
N GLY A 479 -8.58 14.10 -2.29
CA GLY A 479 -8.61 14.09 -0.81
C GLY A 479 -7.49 14.89 -0.13
N LEU A 480 -7.27 14.65 1.16
CA LEU A 480 -6.23 15.32 1.94
C LEU A 480 -4.87 14.59 1.84
N ILE A 481 -3.78 15.34 1.65
CA ILE A 481 -2.42 14.79 1.71
C ILE A 481 -1.73 15.25 3.00
N LEU A 482 -1.07 14.32 3.70
CA LEU A 482 -0.22 14.65 4.85
C LEU A 482 1.16 14.03 4.72
N THR A 483 2.16 14.66 5.33
CA THR A 483 3.49 14.04 5.47
C THR A 483 3.43 12.83 6.40
N ASP A 484 4.34 11.87 6.24
CA ASP A 484 4.73 11.00 7.36
C ASP A 484 5.50 11.82 8.43
N ALA A 485 5.88 11.19 9.54
CA ALA A 485 6.41 11.85 10.73
C ALA A 485 7.70 12.64 10.41
N SER A 486 7.62 13.98 10.53
CA SER A 486 8.64 14.91 10.03
C SER A 486 10.01 14.86 10.72
N GLN A 487 10.16 14.00 11.71
CA GLN A 487 11.35 13.79 12.53
C GLN A 487 12.28 12.76 11.89
N MET A 488 11.75 11.90 11.02
CA MET A 488 12.45 10.79 10.39
C MET A 488 13.61 11.28 9.51
N ILE A 489 14.68 10.48 9.46
CA ILE A 489 15.88 10.83 8.69
C ILE A 489 15.60 10.85 7.19
N GLY A 490 14.68 10.02 6.69
CA GLY A 490 14.26 10.01 5.30
C GLY A 490 13.83 11.38 4.76
N LEU A 491 13.31 12.24 5.64
CA LEU A 491 12.97 13.62 5.32
C LEU A 491 14.06 14.61 5.77
N THR A 492 14.49 14.51 7.03
CA THR A 492 15.33 15.55 7.65
C THR A 492 16.74 15.66 7.08
N GLN A 493 17.22 14.63 6.35
CA GLN A 493 18.50 14.71 5.66
C GLN A 493 18.44 15.50 4.34
N ALA A 494 17.25 15.66 3.75
CA ALA A 494 17.10 16.22 2.41
C ALA A 494 17.37 17.73 2.39
N MET A 495 16.95 18.46 3.44
CA MET A 495 17.03 19.92 3.50
C MET A 495 17.16 20.41 4.95
N LYS A 496 17.64 21.65 5.13
CA LYS A 496 17.63 22.30 6.45
C LYS A 496 16.20 22.44 6.95
N ARG A 497 15.97 22.26 8.27
CA ARG A 497 14.61 22.24 8.82
C ARG A 497 13.78 23.49 8.51
N LYS A 498 14.39 24.66 8.63
CA LYS A 498 13.72 25.94 8.30
C LYS A 498 13.23 26.05 6.85
N ASP A 499 13.88 25.34 5.93
CA ASP A 499 13.55 25.36 4.51
C ASP A 499 12.59 24.19 4.18
N LEU A 500 12.78 23.04 4.84
CA LEU A 500 11.95 21.84 4.66
C LEU A 500 10.49 22.07 5.08
N VAL A 501 10.26 22.67 6.26
CA VAL A 501 8.91 22.77 6.85
C VAL A 501 7.92 23.39 5.84
N PRO A 502 8.16 24.62 5.33
CA PRO A 502 7.25 25.19 4.34
C PRO A 502 7.35 24.54 2.95
N ALA A 503 8.49 23.95 2.59
CA ALA A 503 8.65 23.28 1.29
C ALA A 503 7.73 22.05 1.15
N THR A 504 7.45 21.31 2.22
CA THR A 504 6.50 20.17 2.15
C THR A 504 5.08 20.63 1.76
N ILE A 505 4.62 21.75 2.33
CA ILE A 505 3.31 22.31 2.01
C ILE A 505 3.28 22.88 0.59
N ALA A 506 4.36 23.57 0.20
CA ALA A 506 4.53 24.10 -1.15
C ALA A 506 4.60 22.98 -2.21
N ALA A 507 5.19 21.83 -1.87
CA ALA A 507 5.30 20.68 -2.76
C ALA A 507 3.94 20.02 -3.01
N GLY A 508 3.00 20.07 -2.05
CA GLY A 508 1.63 19.57 -2.26
C GLY A 508 1.00 18.90 -1.04
N CYS A 509 1.72 18.71 0.06
CA CYS A 509 1.13 18.24 1.32
C CYS A 509 0.20 19.31 1.90
N ASP A 510 -0.94 18.91 2.46
CA ASP A 510 -1.89 19.82 3.13
C ASP A 510 -1.57 19.93 4.62
N MET A 511 -1.08 18.85 5.24
CA MET A 511 -0.70 18.84 6.65
C MET A 511 0.72 18.30 6.88
N PHE A 512 1.40 18.87 7.87
CA PHE A 512 2.73 18.51 8.35
C PHE A 512 2.62 17.72 9.67
N LEU A 513 3.04 16.46 9.62
CA LEU A 513 2.93 15.54 10.75
C LEU A 513 4.10 15.72 11.73
N PHE A 514 3.72 16.10 12.95
CA PHE A 514 4.53 16.28 14.15
C PHE A 514 5.50 17.45 14.10
N PHE A 515 5.45 18.25 15.17
CA PHE A 515 6.51 19.18 15.50
C PHE A 515 7.76 18.44 15.99
N ARG A 516 8.93 18.99 15.69
CA ARG A 516 10.16 18.72 16.43
C ARG A 516 10.33 19.67 17.58
N ASN A 517 10.30 20.95 17.26
CA ASN A 517 10.19 22.02 18.23
C ASN A 517 9.02 22.89 17.76
N PRO A 518 7.90 22.92 18.51
CA PRO A 518 6.69 23.62 18.08
C PRO A 518 6.92 25.10 17.74
N ALA A 519 7.70 25.82 18.55
CA ALA A 519 7.98 27.24 18.31
C ALA A 519 8.80 27.47 17.03
N GLU A 520 9.84 26.67 16.80
CA GLU A 520 10.68 26.78 15.60
C GLU A 520 9.88 26.42 14.35
N ASP A 521 9.22 25.26 14.34
CA ASP A 521 8.53 24.75 13.16
C ASP A 521 7.34 25.63 12.77
N PHE A 522 6.56 26.12 13.74
CA PHE A 522 5.49 27.08 13.47
C PHE A 522 6.05 28.39 12.89
N GLY A 523 7.16 28.89 13.46
CA GLY A 523 7.87 30.06 12.94
C GLY A 523 8.35 29.86 11.50
N TYR A 524 8.92 28.71 11.18
CA TYR A 524 9.39 28.37 9.84
C TYR A 524 8.25 28.28 8.82
N MET A 525 7.11 27.70 9.21
CA MET A 525 5.93 27.65 8.34
C MET A 525 5.38 29.06 8.07
N MET A 526 5.29 29.88 9.11
CA MET A 526 4.87 31.28 9.02
C MET A 526 5.80 32.10 8.12
N ASP A 527 7.11 31.95 8.28
CA ASP A 527 8.11 32.64 7.46
C ASP A 527 8.09 32.16 6.01
N GLY A 528 7.86 30.86 5.77
CA GLY A 528 7.68 30.30 4.44
C GLY A 528 6.46 30.89 3.71
N TYR A 529 5.34 31.08 4.41
CA TYR A 529 4.19 31.78 3.85
C TYR A 529 4.50 33.27 3.59
N LYS A 530 5.05 33.99 4.57
CA LYS A 530 5.36 35.43 4.43
C LYS A 530 6.38 35.73 3.33
N SER A 531 7.30 34.81 3.08
CA SER A 531 8.30 34.92 2.01
C SER A 531 7.80 34.46 0.63
N GLY A 532 6.59 33.90 0.55
CA GLY A 532 5.97 33.44 -0.69
C GLY A 532 6.40 32.04 -1.15
N VAL A 533 7.09 31.27 -0.30
CA VAL A 533 7.35 29.84 -0.55
C VAL A 533 6.03 29.08 -0.59
N ILE A 534 5.16 29.36 0.38
CA ILE A 534 3.75 28.94 0.34
C ILE A 534 2.95 30.11 -0.21
N THR A 535 2.32 29.93 -1.37
CA THR A 535 1.46 30.96 -1.97
C THR A 535 0.13 31.07 -1.21
N GLU A 536 -0.55 32.21 -1.28
CA GLU A 536 -1.89 32.37 -0.69
C GLU A 536 -2.88 31.34 -1.24
N GLN A 537 -2.83 31.09 -2.56
CA GLN A 537 -3.67 30.06 -3.19
C GLN A 537 -3.36 28.67 -2.63
N ARG A 538 -2.08 28.33 -2.40
CA ARG A 538 -1.69 27.02 -1.87
C ARG A 538 -2.12 26.84 -0.42
N LEU A 539 -1.94 27.88 0.41
CA LEU A 539 -2.43 27.89 1.78
C LEU A 539 -3.96 27.71 1.79
N HIS A 540 -4.68 28.45 0.94
CA HIS A 540 -6.13 28.36 0.86
C HIS A 540 -6.62 26.97 0.43
N ASP A 541 -6.00 26.36 -0.60
CA ASP A 541 -6.34 25.01 -1.04
C ASP A 541 -6.13 23.97 0.08
N ALA A 542 -4.99 24.01 0.77
CA ALA A 542 -4.72 23.12 1.91
C ALA A 542 -5.78 23.27 3.01
N LEU A 543 -6.11 24.51 3.39
CA LEU A 543 -7.14 24.80 4.40
C LEU A 543 -8.51 24.27 4.01
N ARG A 544 -8.91 24.43 2.74
CA ARG A 544 -10.18 23.89 2.24
C ARG A 544 -10.22 22.37 2.35
N ARG A 545 -9.15 21.66 1.98
CA ARG A 545 -9.06 20.19 2.12
C ARG A 545 -9.12 19.74 3.59
N ILE A 546 -8.42 20.44 4.48
CA ILE A 546 -8.40 20.15 5.94
C ILE A 546 -9.79 20.31 6.54
N LEU A 547 -10.46 21.44 6.28
CA LEU A 547 -11.80 21.67 6.79
C LEU A 547 -12.84 20.78 6.10
N ALA A 548 -12.64 20.44 4.83
CA ALA A 548 -13.53 19.52 4.13
C ALA A 548 -13.48 18.11 4.73
N LEU A 549 -12.31 17.62 5.12
CA LEU A 549 -12.21 16.35 5.84
C LEU A 549 -12.98 16.40 7.17
N LYS A 550 -12.80 17.48 7.94
CA LYS A 550 -13.57 17.71 9.19
C LYS A 550 -15.08 17.78 8.93
N ALA A 551 -15.49 18.40 7.83
CA ALA A 551 -16.87 18.55 7.45
C ALA A 551 -17.51 17.23 7.01
N SER A 552 -16.78 16.41 6.23
CA SER A 552 -17.23 15.09 5.77
C SER A 552 -17.49 14.12 6.92
N LEU A 553 -16.74 14.26 8.02
CA LEU A 553 -16.95 13.52 9.28
C LEU A 553 -18.08 14.10 10.16
N GLY A 554 -18.76 15.15 9.71
CA GLY A 554 -19.83 15.83 10.42
C GLY A 554 -19.38 16.58 11.68
N LEU A 555 -18.07 16.80 11.90
CA LEU A 555 -17.55 17.39 13.14
C LEU A 555 -18.08 18.80 13.39
N HIS A 556 -18.29 19.56 12.31
CA HIS A 556 -18.85 20.92 12.35
C HIS A 556 -20.31 21.00 12.82
N ARG A 557 -21.05 19.89 12.78
CA ARG A 557 -22.47 19.82 13.18
C ARG A 557 -22.65 19.40 14.64
N LYS A 558 -21.61 18.83 15.25
CA LYS A 558 -21.65 18.30 16.62
C LYS A 558 -21.38 19.42 17.62
N ALA A 559 -22.09 19.40 18.75
CA ALA A 559 -21.69 20.21 19.88
C ALA A 559 -20.36 19.70 20.45
N ARG A 560 -19.55 20.57 21.07
CA ARG A 560 -18.20 20.19 21.56
C ARG A 560 -18.21 18.98 22.50
N HIS A 561 -19.23 18.85 23.34
CA HIS A 561 -19.37 17.72 24.28
C HIS A 561 -19.78 16.40 23.60
N GLU A 562 -20.17 16.44 22.33
CA GLU A 562 -20.56 15.27 21.51
C GLU A 562 -19.42 14.80 20.59
N LEU A 563 -18.30 15.53 20.53
CA LEU A 563 -17.15 15.18 19.68
C LEU A 563 -16.43 13.90 20.13
N VAL A 564 -16.56 13.55 21.41
CA VAL A 564 -15.94 12.38 22.02
C VAL A 564 -17.03 11.55 22.70
N PRO A 565 -17.17 10.24 22.38
CA PRO A 565 -18.17 9.36 22.99
C PRO A 565 -18.10 9.34 24.53
N PRO A 566 -19.16 8.93 25.23
CA PRO A 566 -19.12 8.84 26.68
C PRO A 566 -18.20 7.70 27.16
N ALA A 567 -17.83 7.68 28.44
CA ALA A 567 -16.85 6.73 28.99
C ALA A 567 -17.31 5.26 28.87
N GLU A 568 -18.62 5.01 28.89
CA GLU A 568 -19.22 3.69 28.72
C GLU A 568 -18.93 3.08 27.34
N ALA A 569 -18.62 3.91 26.33
CA ALA A 569 -18.23 3.44 25.00
C ALA A 569 -16.93 2.64 25.03
N LEU A 570 -16.07 2.85 26.05
CA LEU A 570 -14.80 2.12 26.19
C LEU A 570 -15.01 0.63 26.50
N ALA A 571 -16.21 0.19 26.88
CA ALA A 571 -16.51 -1.22 27.17
C ALA A 571 -16.35 -2.15 25.96
N VAL A 572 -16.29 -1.61 24.73
CA VAL A 572 -16.02 -2.39 23.51
C VAL A 572 -14.53 -2.71 23.33
N ILE A 573 -13.65 -1.93 23.94
CA ILE A 573 -12.20 -2.07 23.82
C ILE A 573 -11.76 -3.33 24.56
N GLY A 574 -11.06 -4.22 23.86
CA GLY A 574 -10.67 -5.49 24.45
C GLY A 574 -11.88 -6.33 24.86
N SER A 575 -12.98 -6.28 24.11
CA SER A 575 -14.16 -7.11 24.40
C SER A 575 -13.91 -8.59 24.11
N ASP A 576 -14.68 -9.47 24.75
CA ASP A 576 -14.63 -10.91 24.46
C ASP A 576 -14.97 -11.22 23.00
N ALA A 577 -15.86 -10.44 22.39
CA ALA A 577 -16.20 -10.57 20.97
C ALA A 577 -15.00 -10.27 20.07
N HIS A 578 -14.26 -9.19 20.33
CA HIS A 578 -13.06 -8.86 19.54
C HIS A 578 -11.93 -9.88 19.77
N ARG A 579 -11.75 -10.36 21.01
CA ARG A 579 -10.80 -11.45 21.30
C ARG A 579 -11.16 -12.75 20.59
N ALA A 580 -12.45 -13.08 20.50
CA ALA A 580 -12.91 -14.27 19.77
C ALA A 580 -12.59 -14.18 18.27
N ILE A 581 -12.75 -13.00 17.66
CA ILE A 581 -12.33 -12.75 16.27
C ILE A 581 -10.83 -12.99 16.11
N ALA A 582 -9.99 -12.44 16.99
CA ALA A 582 -8.55 -12.64 16.95
C ALA A 582 -8.15 -14.13 17.07
N ALA A 583 -8.83 -14.89 17.95
CA ALA A 583 -8.61 -16.32 18.11
C ALA A 583 -9.00 -17.13 16.87
N GLU A 584 -10.13 -16.82 16.25
CA GLU A 584 -10.57 -17.45 15.00
C GLU A 584 -9.58 -17.18 13.86
N ILE A 585 -9.12 -15.93 13.72
CA ILE A 585 -8.13 -15.55 12.70
C ILE A 585 -6.81 -16.29 12.96
N ALA A 586 -6.36 -16.39 14.21
CA ALA A 586 -5.15 -17.14 14.54
C ALA A 586 -5.24 -18.61 14.10
N ASP A 587 -6.36 -19.29 14.38
CA ASP A 587 -6.55 -20.67 13.94
C ASP A 587 -6.56 -20.82 12.41
N LYS A 588 -7.19 -19.89 11.68
CA LYS A 588 -7.19 -19.88 10.20
C LYS A 588 -5.82 -19.63 9.59
N THR A 589 -5.00 -18.77 10.20
CA THR A 589 -3.83 -18.16 9.52
C THR A 589 -2.48 -18.77 9.90
N VAL A 590 -2.38 -19.57 10.97
CA VAL A 590 -1.15 -20.33 11.24
C VAL A 590 -0.80 -21.17 10.01
N THR A 591 0.43 -20.99 9.53
CA THR A 591 0.86 -21.42 8.19
C THR A 591 1.99 -22.44 8.27
N LEU A 592 1.82 -23.61 7.67
CA LEU A 592 2.90 -24.58 7.49
C LEU A 592 3.71 -24.18 6.25
N VAL A 593 4.93 -23.69 6.47
CA VAL A 593 5.81 -23.19 5.39
C VAL A 593 6.62 -24.33 4.76
N LYS A 594 7.08 -25.27 5.60
CA LYS A 594 7.99 -26.36 5.20
C LYS A 594 7.77 -27.57 6.10
N ASP A 595 7.73 -28.78 5.53
CA ASP A 595 7.79 -30.04 6.28
C ASP A 595 8.43 -31.17 5.45
N THR A 596 9.71 -31.01 5.10
CA THR A 596 10.41 -31.95 4.21
C THR A 596 10.83 -33.25 4.89
N ALA A 597 10.82 -33.30 6.23
CA ALA A 597 11.10 -34.51 7.01
C ALA A 597 9.82 -35.24 7.48
N HIS A 598 8.63 -34.71 7.18
CA HIS A 598 7.35 -35.25 7.66
C HIS A 598 7.33 -35.44 9.19
N ASN A 599 7.78 -34.42 9.93
CA ASN A 599 7.86 -34.52 11.39
C ASN A 599 6.47 -34.47 12.06
N LEU A 600 5.47 -33.91 11.38
CA LEU A 600 4.13 -33.73 11.93
C LEU A 600 3.24 -34.97 11.67
N PRO A 601 2.33 -35.34 12.60
CA PRO A 601 2.07 -34.68 13.88
C PRO A 601 3.01 -35.12 15.03
N ILE A 602 3.30 -34.18 15.94
CA ILE A 602 4.03 -34.43 17.19
C ILE A 602 3.06 -34.35 18.36
N THR A 603 2.91 -35.43 19.13
CA THR A 603 1.94 -35.52 20.23
C THR A 603 2.62 -35.94 21.53
N PRO A 604 2.04 -35.65 22.71
CA PRO A 604 2.61 -36.13 23.99
C PRO A 604 2.65 -37.65 24.14
N VAL A 605 1.90 -38.38 23.31
CA VAL A 605 1.90 -39.85 23.29
C VAL A 605 3.14 -40.39 22.57
N THR A 606 3.57 -39.71 21.50
CA THR A 606 4.69 -40.14 20.65
C THR A 606 6.00 -39.45 21.00
N HIS A 607 5.95 -38.20 21.44
CA HIS A 607 7.10 -37.35 21.72
C HIS A 607 6.85 -36.53 22.99
N LYS A 608 6.95 -37.18 24.15
CA LYS A 608 6.54 -36.57 25.42
C LYS A 608 7.47 -35.47 25.88
N ARG A 609 8.78 -35.65 25.74
CA ARG A 609 9.84 -34.78 26.28
C ARG A 609 10.30 -33.80 25.22
N ILE A 610 9.96 -32.53 25.37
CA ILE A 610 10.25 -31.47 24.40
C ILE A 610 11.39 -30.61 24.91
N ARG A 611 12.46 -30.48 24.11
CA ARG A 611 13.47 -29.46 24.33
C ARG A 611 13.00 -28.15 23.70
N LEU A 612 12.77 -27.12 24.51
CA LEU A 612 12.23 -25.83 24.05
C LEU A 612 13.34 -24.77 24.00
N TYR A 613 13.53 -24.16 22.83
CA TYR A 613 14.43 -23.04 22.58
C TYR A 613 13.63 -21.78 22.25
N GLY A 614 14.15 -20.64 22.69
CA GLY A 614 13.61 -19.33 22.33
C GLY A 614 14.64 -18.43 21.68
N ILE A 615 14.21 -17.73 20.64
CA ILE A 615 15.02 -16.78 19.88
C ILE A 615 14.31 -15.43 19.86
N SER A 616 15.04 -14.34 20.07
CA SER A 616 14.51 -12.99 19.94
C SER A 616 15.44 -12.09 19.16
N GLY A 617 14.92 -10.94 18.74
CA GLY A 617 15.74 -9.83 18.24
C GLY A 617 16.52 -9.13 19.37
N SER A 618 17.11 -7.97 19.05
CA SER A 618 17.65 -7.09 20.08
C SER A 618 16.52 -6.52 20.93
N ALA A 619 16.84 -6.01 22.13
CA ALA A 619 15.87 -5.30 22.95
C ALA A 619 15.32 -4.10 22.15
N ASP A 620 13.99 -4.00 22.06
CA ASP A 620 13.31 -2.91 21.37
C ASP A 620 13.22 -1.65 22.27
N PHE A 621 12.70 -0.55 21.71
CA PHE A 621 12.52 0.70 22.45
C PHE A 621 11.57 0.61 23.64
N THR A 622 10.73 -0.44 23.74
CA THR A 622 9.81 -0.66 24.87
C THR A 622 10.55 -1.19 26.10
N ARG A 623 11.76 -1.74 25.92
CA ARG A 623 12.58 -2.37 26.97
C ARG A 623 11.90 -3.55 27.67
N ALA A 624 10.90 -4.14 27.04
CA ALA A 624 10.31 -5.40 27.51
C ALA A 624 11.33 -6.54 27.43
N ASP A 625 11.17 -7.55 28.27
CA ASP A 625 11.95 -8.78 28.16
C ASP A 625 11.63 -9.46 26.82
N PRO A 626 12.60 -9.57 25.90
CA PRO A 626 12.36 -10.05 24.55
C PRO A 626 12.02 -11.56 24.50
N LEU A 627 12.23 -12.31 25.60
CA LEU A 627 11.91 -13.74 25.70
C LEU A 627 10.68 -14.06 26.57
N ALA A 628 9.97 -13.05 27.10
CA ALA A 628 8.79 -13.25 27.95
C ALA A 628 7.67 -14.11 27.32
N TYR A 629 7.62 -14.16 25.99
CA TYR A 629 6.65 -15.00 25.27
C TYR A 629 6.87 -16.51 25.51
N LEU A 630 8.09 -16.95 25.88
CA LEU A 630 8.40 -18.36 26.11
C LEU A 630 7.66 -18.94 27.31
N ASP A 631 7.35 -18.13 28.32
CA ASP A 631 6.54 -18.58 29.45
C ASP A 631 5.16 -19.04 28.97
N THR A 632 4.56 -18.27 28.04
CA THR A 632 3.28 -18.65 27.42
C THR A 632 3.42 -19.90 26.55
N VAL A 633 4.50 -20.02 25.76
CA VAL A 633 4.76 -21.23 24.95
C VAL A 633 4.88 -22.46 25.84
N LYS A 634 5.66 -22.36 26.92
CA LYS A 634 5.86 -23.45 27.88
C LYS A 634 4.53 -23.86 28.52
N GLU A 635 3.74 -22.90 29.01
CA GLU A 635 2.45 -23.18 29.64
C GLU A 635 1.47 -23.88 28.70
N GLU A 636 1.37 -23.44 27.45
CA GLU A 636 0.45 -24.06 26.48
C GLU A 636 0.93 -25.47 26.06
N LEU A 637 2.25 -25.69 25.95
CA LEU A 637 2.80 -27.05 25.72
C LEU A 637 2.56 -28.00 26.90
N GLU A 638 2.77 -27.54 28.13
CA GLU A 638 2.49 -28.34 29.34
C GLU A 638 0.99 -28.62 29.47
N THR A 639 0.14 -27.65 29.14
CA THR A 639 -1.32 -27.81 29.10
C THR A 639 -1.74 -28.85 28.06
N ALA A 640 -1.06 -28.89 26.91
CA ALA A 640 -1.24 -29.92 25.89
C ALA A 640 -0.74 -31.30 26.31
N GLY A 641 0.02 -31.41 27.41
CA GLY A 641 0.47 -32.66 28.02
C GLY A 641 1.94 -33.01 27.80
N PHE A 642 2.73 -32.13 27.19
CA PHE A 642 4.17 -32.31 27.01
C PHE A 642 4.96 -32.08 28.31
N GLU A 643 6.09 -32.77 28.46
CA GLU A 643 7.13 -32.45 29.44
C GLU A 643 8.13 -31.49 28.80
N VAL A 644 8.17 -30.23 29.26
CA VAL A 644 8.95 -29.17 28.60
C VAL A 644 10.26 -28.90 29.35
N HIS A 645 11.37 -29.07 28.64
CA HIS A 645 12.71 -28.74 29.12
C HIS A 645 13.20 -27.45 28.46
N LEU A 646 13.04 -26.30 29.13
CA LEU A 646 13.45 -25.00 28.60
C LEU A 646 14.98 -24.86 28.54
N PHE A 647 15.51 -24.48 27.38
CA PHE A 647 16.91 -24.10 27.20
C PHE A 647 17.20 -22.75 27.84
N LYS A 648 18.39 -22.61 28.44
CA LYS A 648 18.88 -21.35 29.00
C LYS A 648 20.30 -21.10 28.49
N THR A 649 20.52 -19.89 27.98
CA THR A 649 21.84 -19.39 27.57
C THR A 649 22.78 -19.26 28.76
N ALA A 650 24.07 -19.09 28.49
CA ALA A 650 25.07 -18.85 29.55
C ALA A 650 24.70 -17.62 30.41
N ASP A 651 24.32 -16.52 29.77
CA ASP A 651 23.92 -15.28 30.44
C ASP A 651 22.70 -15.48 31.34
N GLN A 652 21.69 -16.25 30.88
CA GLN A 652 20.51 -16.55 31.68
C GLN A 652 20.82 -17.46 32.88
N ARG A 653 21.76 -18.41 32.72
CA ARG A 653 22.21 -19.30 33.81
C ARG A 653 23.03 -18.53 34.83
N GLU A 654 23.94 -17.66 34.39
CA GLU A 654 24.70 -16.76 35.24
C GLU A 654 23.78 -15.80 36.01
N ALA A 655 22.80 -15.19 35.32
CA ALA A 655 21.80 -14.33 35.95
C ALA A 655 20.93 -15.08 36.98
N ALA A 656 20.74 -16.39 36.80
CA ALA A 656 20.07 -17.28 37.75
C ALA A 656 20.99 -17.76 38.89
N GLY A 657 22.26 -17.33 38.93
CA GLY A 657 23.20 -17.60 40.01
C GLY A 657 24.12 -18.80 39.80
N GLU A 658 24.13 -19.41 38.61
CA GLU A 658 25.10 -20.46 38.28
C GLU A 658 26.51 -19.88 38.12
N THR A 659 27.52 -20.55 38.67
CA THR A 659 28.91 -20.08 38.66
C THR A 659 29.77 -20.91 37.72
N GLY A 660 30.70 -20.28 37.01
CA GLY A 660 31.62 -20.96 36.09
C GLY A 660 31.01 -21.39 34.76
N VAL A 661 29.74 -21.06 34.51
CA VAL A 661 29.06 -21.31 33.23
C VAL A 661 29.54 -20.29 32.20
N ASN A 662 29.83 -20.76 30.99
CA ASN A 662 30.12 -19.91 29.84
C ASN A 662 29.58 -20.59 28.58
N PHE A 663 29.62 -19.89 27.45
CA PHE A 663 29.03 -20.41 26.21
C PHE A 663 29.63 -21.76 25.77
N MET A 664 30.92 -22.01 25.99
CA MET A 664 31.55 -23.31 25.67
C MET A 664 31.05 -24.43 26.59
N SER A 665 30.84 -24.15 27.87
CA SER A 665 30.28 -25.14 28.80
C SER A 665 28.82 -25.46 28.44
N VAL A 666 28.01 -24.44 28.12
CA VAL A 666 26.63 -24.63 27.65
C VAL A 666 26.59 -25.49 26.37
N ILE A 667 27.44 -25.19 25.37
CA ILE A 667 27.53 -26.02 24.16
C ILE A 667 27.90 -27.46 24.50
N SER A 668 28.89 -27.68 25.37
CA SER A 668 29.35 -29.02 25.73
C SER A 668 28.32 -29.83 26.52
N GLU A 669 27.48 -29.16 27.32
CA GLU A 669 26.39 -29.77 28.08
C GLU A 669 25.17 -30.07 27.21
N GLU A 670 24.89 -29.22 26.23
CA GLU A 670 23.76 -29.34 25.32
C GLU A 670 24.04 -30.34 24.18
N ALA A 671 25.14 -30.15 23.45
CA ALA A 671 25.49 -30.91 22.25
C ALA A 671 26.18 -32.24 22.57
N THR A 672 25.42 -33.13 23.19
CA THR A 672 25.87 -34.43 23.69
C THR A 672 25.32 -35.58 22.86
N GLY A 673 26.06 -36.68 22.73
CA GLY A 673 25.65 -37.84 21.93
C GLY A 673 24.44 -38.61 22.45
N ASP A 674 23.95 -38.28 23.65
CA ASP A 674 22.74 -38.80 24.29
C ASP A 674 21.55 -37.83 24.17
N TYR A 675 21.59 -36.84 23.26
CA TYR A 675 20.52 -35.85 23.09
C TYR A 675 19.16 -36.52 22.79
N ALA A 676 19.13 -37.49 21.87
CA ALA A 676 17.94 -38.26 21.54
C ALA A 676 17.46 -39.19 22.68
N ASP A 677 18.33 -39.52 23.64
CA ASP A 677 17.92 -40.26 24.84
C ASP A 677 17.22 -39.35 25.84
N LYS A 678 17.52 -38.05 25.85
CA LYS A 678 16.97 -37.04 26.76
C LYS A 678 15.65 -36.45 26.26
N TYR A 679 15.53 -36.22 24.97
CA TYR A 679 14.41 -35.51 24.36
C TYR A 679 13.84 -36.30 23.19
N ASP A 680 12.52 -36.24 23.04
CA ASP A 680 11.83 -36.90 21.94
C ASP A 680 11.68 -35.97 20.72
N ALA A 681 11.62 -34.66 20.95
CA ALA A 681 11.59 -33.63 19.90
C ALA A 681 12.13 -32.29 20.41
N ALA A 682 12.49 -31.39 19.48
CA ALA A 682 12.99 -30.06 19.77
C ALA A 682 12.11 -28.97 19.12
N PHE A 683 11.61 -28.03 19.92
CA PHE A 683 10.80 -26.91 19.46
C PHE A 683 11.58 -25.61 19.59
N VAL A 684 11.59 -24.82 18.52
CA VAL A 684 12.24 -23.51 18.48
C VAL A 684 11.17 -22.47 18.21
N PHE A 685 10.93 -21.57 19.14
CA PHE A 685 10.04 -20.43 18.93
C PHE A 685 10.88 -19.17 18.75
N ALA A 686 10.64 -18.43 17.68
CA ALA A 686 11.41 -17.24 17.33
C ALA A 686 10.49 -16.01 17.23
N ASN A 687 10.73 -15.01 18.06
CA ASN A 687 10.02 -13.74 18.07
C ASN A 687 11.01 -12.59 17.80
N VAL A 688 11.44 -12.47 16.55
CA VAL A 688 12.32 -11.39 16.11
C VAL A 688 11.44 -10.23 15.66
N LYS A 689 11.51 -9.11 16.36
CA LYS A 689 10.79 -7.87 16.04
C LYS A 689 11.82 -6.75 15.87
N GLY A 690 11.53 -5.82 14.99
CA GLY A 690 12.29 -4.59 14.82
C GLY A 690 11.39 -3.51 14.22
N PHE A 691 11.67 -2.25 14.52
CA PHE A 691 10.96 -1.09 13.98
C PHE A 691 11.80 0.17 14.20
N ALA A 692 11.98 1.01 13.17
CA ALA A 692 12.53 2.36 13.23
C ALA A 692 13.97 2.54 13.79
N GLN A 693 14.60 1.50 14.33
CA GLN A 693 15.90 1.55 15.01
C GLN A 693 16.94 0.60 14.39
N GLU A 694 16.49 -0.40 13.62
CA GLU A 694 17.34 -1.49 13.13
C GLU A 694 17.51 -1.41 11.61
N ALA A 695 18.75 -1.52 11.15
CA ALA A 695 19.06 -1.58 9.72
C ALA A 695 18.78 -2.96 9.11
N ALA A 696 18.57 -3.99 9.94
CA ALA A 696 18.25 -5.35 9.53
C ALA A 696 17.48 -6.05 10.66
N ILE A 697 16.42 -6.78 10.32
CA ILE A 697 15.63 -7.58 11.26
C ILE A 697 15.89 -9.06 10.95
N ARG A 698 16.82 -9.66 11.71
CA ARG A 698 17.30 -11.03 11.50
C ARG A 698 17.57 -11.71 12.83
N ILE A 699 17.68 -13.03 12.81
CA ILE A 699 18.03 -13.77 14.03
C ILE A 699 19.41 -13.34 14.53
N LYS A 700 19.47 -12.98 15.82
CA LYS A 700 20.71 -12.75 16.55
C LYS A 700 20.88 -13.85 17.59
N TRP A 701 21.90 -14.68 17.40
CA TRP A 701 22.25 -15.75 18.34
C TRP A 701 22.88 -15.18 19.61
N SER A 702 22.70 -15.86 20.74
CA SER A 702 23.22 -15.37 22.03
C SER A 702 24.74 -15.25 22.06
N THR A 703 25.44 -16.19 21.41
CA THR A 703 26.91 -16.24 21.34
C THR A 703 27.41 -16.75 19.99
N PRO A 704 28.72 -16.66 19.67
CA PRO A 704 29.29 -17.41 18.56
C PRO A 704 29.03 -18.92 18.75
N MET A 705 28.55 -19.59 17.71
CA MET A 705 28.23 -21.04 17.73
C MET A 705 27.22 -21.42 18.83
N ALA A 706 26.27 -20.54 19.13
CA ALA A 706 25.33 -20.72 20.24
C ALA A 706 24.62 -22.08 20.21
N ALA A 707 24.40 -22.67 21.39
CA ALA A 707 23.87 -24.02 21.53
C ALA A 707 22.40 -24.14 21.08
N GLU A 708 21.66 -23.02 21.03
CA GLU A 708 20.29 -22.96 20.52
C GLU A 708 20.18 -22.96 18.99
N ILE A 709 21.29 -22.80 18.25
CA ILE A 709 21.29 -22.97 16.79
C ILE A 709 20.81 -24.40 16.46
N PRO A 710 19.92 -24.63 15.48
CA PRO A 710 19.31 -25.95 15.24
C PRO A 710 20.26 -27.02 14.66
N TRP A 711 21.31 -27.41 15.38
CA TRP A 711 22.19 -28.54 15.03
C TRP A 711 21.51 -29.89 15.30
N TYR A 712 20.57 -29.93 16.26
CA TYR A 712 19.81 -31.12 16.69
C TYR A 712 18.75 -31.59 15.68
N VAL A 713 18.60 -30.91 14.54
CA VAL A 713 17.69 -31.30 13.45
C VAL A 713 17.98 -32.69 12.87
N THR A 714 19.20 -33.22 13.09
CA THR A 714 19.60 -34.57 12.71
C THR A 714 19.42 -35.60 13.83
N GLU A 715 19.19 -35.14 15.06
CA GLU A 715 19.11 -36.00 16.25
C GLU A 715 17.66 -36.35 16.58
N VAL A 716 16.76 -35.37 16.52
CA VAL A 716 15.33 -35.53 16.85
C VAL A 716 14.43 -34.72 15.90
N PRO A 717 13.15 -35.09 15.74
CA PRO A 717 12.16 -34.25 15.07
C PRO A 717 12.20 -32.82 15.62
N THR A 718 12.36 -31.86 14.72
CA THR A 718 12.56 -30.45 15.08
C THR A 718 11.55 -29.57 14.37
N VAL A 719 10.84 -28.74 15.14
CA VAL A 719 9.86 -27.79 14.63
C VAL A 719 10.33 -26.38 14.96
N PHE A 720 10.47 -25.54 13.93
CA PHE A 720 10.72 -24.11 14.07
C PHE A 720 9.43 -23.33 13.86
N VAL A 721 9.11 -22.45 14.81
CA VAL A 721 7.93 -21.59 14.78
C VAL A 721 8.37 -20.13 14.79
N SER A 722 8.06 -19.40 13.73
CA SER A 722 8.19 -17.94 13.72
C SER A 722 6.93 -17.27 14.25
N LEU A 723 7.07 -16.42 15.26
CA LEU A 723 6.00 -15.62 15.88
C LEU A 723 5.93 -14.19 15.33
N ASN A 724 6.73 -13.85 14.31
CA ASN A 724 6.69 -12.51 13.70
C ASN A 724 7.14 -12.51 12.25
N GLN A 725 8.45 -12.51 11.99
CA GLN A 725 8.98 -12.37 10.62
C GLN A 725 8.78 -13.63 9.77
N PRO A 726 8.36 -13.51 8.51
CA PRO A 726 8.06 -14.66 7.65
C PRO A 726 9.30 -15.35 7.05
N ASN A 727 10.46 -14.71 7.15
CA ASN A 727 11.64 -15.01 6.34
C ASN A 727 12.77 -15.70 7.13
N HIS A 728 12.52 -16.24 8.33
CA HIS A 728 13.57 -16.83 9.16
C HIS A 728 14.30 -18.04 8.55
N LEU A 729 13.75 -18.68 7.51
CA LEU A 729 14.41 -19.81 6.85
C LEU A 729 15.80 -19.44 6.30
N ILE A 730 16.07 -18.17 5.97
CA ILE A 730 17.41 -17.76 5.54
C ILE A 730 18.47 -17.86 6.67
N ASP A 731 18.04 -17.82 7.93
CA ASP A 731 18.90 -17.97 9.12
C ASP A 731 18.97 -19.43 9.61
N VAL A 732 17.92 -20.23 9.32
CA VAL A 732 17.81 -21.62 9.76
C VAL A 732 17.43 -22.60 8.63
N PRO A 733 18.13 -22.59 7.48
CA PRO A 733 17.74 -23.40 6.32
C PRO A 733 17.84 -24.91 6.58
N MET A 734 18.64 -25.32 7.58
CA MET A 734 18.80 -26.72 8.01
C MET A 734 17.52 -27.30 8.61
N VAL A 735 16.60 -26.48 9.11
CA VAL A 735 15.33 -26.93 9.69
C VAL A 735 14.46 -27.55 8.60
N LYS A 736 13.86 -28.71 8.94
CA LYS A 736 13.01 -29.49 8.04
C LYS A 736 11.52 -29.26 8.21
N THR A 737 11.10 -28.72 9.35
CA THR A 737 9.70 -28.34 9.61
C THR A 737 9.63 -26.91 10.14
N ALA A 738 9.01 -26.01 9.38
CA ALA A 738 8.90 -24.60 9.71
C ALA A 738 7.45 -24.12 9.61
N ILE A 739 7.00 -23.41 10.65
CA ILE A 739 5.66 -22.85 10.79
C ILE A 739 5.78 -21.34 11.01
N HIS A 740 4.89 -20.57 10.39
CA HIS A 740 4.73 -19.15 10.67
C HIS A 740 3.39 -18.92 11.36
N ALA A 741 3.46 -18.48 12.62
CA ALA A 741 2.29 -18.21 13.47
C ALA A 741 1.86 -16.73 13.46
N HIS A 742 2.58 -15.88 12.71
CA HIS A 742 2.36 -14.44 12.54
C HIS A 742 2.54 -13.55 13.78
N THR A 743 2.18 -14.03 14.97
CA THR A 743 2.20 -13.25 16.22
C THR A 743 2.50 -14.13 17.43
N GLY A 744 2.99 -13.51 18.51
CA GLY A 744 3.30 -14.15 19.79
C GLY A 744 2.15 -14.12 20.81
N THR A 745 0.91 -13.88 20.39
CA THR A 745 -0.27 -13.96 21.27
C THR A 745 -0.52 -15.38 21.73
N ARG A 746 -1.14 -15.56 22.90
CA ARG A 746 -1.46 -16.90 23.45
C ARG A 746 -2.34 -17.71 22.51
N GLU A 747 -3.29 -17.07 21.84
CA GLU A 747 -4.22 -17.68 20.89
C GLU A 747 -3.48 -18.29 19.69
N ALA A 748 -2.55 -17.54 19.08
CA ALA A 748 -1.72 -18.03 17.98
C ALA A 748 -0.75 -19.15 18.41
N ILE A 749 -0.16 -19.04 19.60
CA ILE A 749 0.69 -20.09 20.18
C ILE A 749 -0.11 -21.38 20.38
N ARG A 750 -1.31 -21.29 20.97
CA ARG A 750 -2.20 -22.44 21.16
C ARG A 750 -2.60 -23.07 19.84
N ALA A 751 -3.10 -22.28 18.89
CA ALA A 751 -3.47 -22.76 17.56
C ALA A 751 -2.29 -23.46 16.85
N THR A 752 -1.07 -22.94 17.02
CA THR A 752 0.15 -23.56 16.49
C THR A 752 0.41 -24.92 17.12
N ILE A 753 0.30 -25.05 18.44
CA ILE A 753 0.51 -26.32 19.15
C ILE A 753 -0.55 -27.35 18.75
N GLU A 754 -1.82 -26.95 18.66
CA GLU A 754 -2.92 -27.81 18.19
C GLU A 754 -2.67 -28.33 16.76
N LYS A 755 -2.16 -27.48 15.86
CA LYS A 755 -1.79 -27.87 14.50
C LYS A 755 -0.56 -28.78 14.44
N ILE A 756 0.44 -28.54 15.29
CA ILE A 756 1.60 -29.45 15.45
C ILE A 756 1.15 -30.84 15.90
N MET A 757 0.15 -30.91 16.79
CA MET A 757 -0.44 -32.16 17.28
C MET A 757 -1.39 -32.84 16.28
N GLY A 758 -1.76 -32.15 15.19
CA GLY A 758 -2.75 -32.63 14.24
C GLY A 758 -4.19 -32.60 14.75
N SER A 759 -4.50 -31.84 15.81
CA SER A 759 -5.87 -31.63 16.29
C SER A 759 -6.61 -30.51 15.55
N SER A 760 -5.89 -29.69 14.78
CA SER A 760 -6.43 -28.68 13.86
C SER A 760 -5.60 -28.69 12.56
N GLU A 761 -6.23 -28.37 11.42
CA GLU A 761 -5.54 -28.34 10.11
C GLU A 761 -4.88 -27.00 9.84
N PHE A 762 -3.74 -27.00 9.12
CA PHE A 762 -3.13 -25.78 8.60
C PHE A 762 -3.94 -25.25 7.41
N GLN A 763 -4.40 -24.01 7.51
CA GLN A 763 -5.19 -23.34 6.47
C GLN A 763 -4.48 -22.11 5.90
N GLY A 764 -3.45 -21.60 6.60
CA GLY A 764 -2.70 -20.43 6.18
C GLY A 764 -1.89 -20.67 4.90
N THR A 765 -1.73 -19.61 4.12
CA THR A 765 -1.00 -19.57 2.86
C THR A 765 0.17 -18.60 2.96
N PHE A 766 1.21 -18.79 2.15
CA PHE A 766 2.37 -17.90 2.11
C PHE A 766 2.75 -17.57 0.67
N ASN A 767 3.59 -16.55 0.50
CA ASN A 767 4.23 -16.24 -0.78
C ASN A 767 5.72 -16.62 -0.77
N GLU A 768 6.37 -16.56 -1.94
CA GLU A 768 7.74 -17.04 -2.13
C GLU A 768 8.81 -16.30 -1.30
N ASN A 769 8.50 -15.13 -0.73
CA ASN A 769 9.44 -14.37 0.10
C ASN A 769 9.87 -15.15 1.35
N VAL A 770 9.08 -16.12 1.83
CA VAL A 770 9.46 -16.99 2.96
C VAL A 770 10.73 -17.80 2.69
N PHE A 771 11.05 -18.03 1.41
CA PHE A 771 12.25 -18.77 0.98
C PHE A 771 13.44 -17.87 0.63
N CYS A 772 13.25 -16.55 0.66
CA CYS A 772 14.33 -15.56 0.58
C CYS A 772 15.23 -15.68 -0.67
N ASP A 773 14.67 -16.13 -1.80
CA ASP A 773 15.38 -16.41 -3.06
C ASP A 773 16.58 -17.37 -2.93
N SER A 774 16.62 -18.17 -1.85
CA SER A 774 17.69 -19.12 -1.60
C SER A 774 17.20 -20.55 -1.84
N PHE A 775 18.06 -21.41 -2.40
CA PHE A 775 17.66 -22.77 -2.76
C PHE A 775 17.57 -23.70 -1.53
N ASP A 776 18.41 -23.45 -0.51
CA ASP A 776 18.56 -24.29 0.67
C ASP A 776 17.41 -24.14 1.67
N THR A 777 16.72 -23.00 1.64
CA THR A 777 15.52 -22.75 2.46
C THR A 777 14.38 -23.73 2.14
N ARG A 778 14.37 -24.32 0.94
CA ARG A 778 13.36 -25.29 0.48
C ARG A 778 13.69 -26.77 0.79
N LEU A 779 14.92 -27.08 1.20
CA LEU A 779 15.44 -28.47 1.31
C LEU A 779 14.97 -29.25 2.54
#